data_AF-A0A8H7EWZ6-F1
#
_entry.id   AF-A0A8H7EWZ6-F1
#
_cell.length_a   1.000
_cell.length_b   1.000
_cell.length_c   1.000
_cell.angle_alpha   90.00
_cell.angle_beta   90.00
_cell.angle_gamma   90.00
#
_symmetry.space_group_name_H-M   'P 1'
#
loop_
_entity.id
_entity.type
_entity.pdbx_description
1 polymer ?
#
loop_
_entity_poly.entity_id
_entity_poly.type
_entity_poly.pdbx_seq_one_letter_code
_entity_poly.pdbx_strand_id
1 'polypeptide(L)'
;MSLQPGYCRYIIVGNCPWGERCKFRHDIVGCPCGLAIKQEHLRGHQRGKRHRFLLAELQASRETVGSLREGNVPPPPNAIGTAGTLQDTRRCPRCRKFILASQYDIHMDGHTQQERIRDYQDTVIGNEQDKGGVEVNWKTGVDFAVVLPDTIVEVEVQVKNTNEHPISFGACRVTEKEGLDKFFTARLKGKSHLVRPNVPRTVRIRFVASDVGRYEGTLELLFVHSHPKNVFLITRKLFATIGDPELHDRLGPEAPYTRNKGPTMDLTGRIIPSTRPPEWTKTRWREKLPKYEIPAYVIDAAFGKQSGNAVQNIRRLMPREFNVQTYGDWFLYILYVEEEQMRQDLLTYAMPDAEIKPNYPRYDLEVKGLAEGRPSVLTGDYILISRAGEGGDRTERKWHEGRVHKVFLERVSLRFGDDFNTYRGTKFDVQFVFNRIPYRRMYHILKNGFNPKRLLFPDPEHIRNNRLPTSSQKEDLVLFNRQLKDDDEQLGAVAAIMNMSPGSAPFIVFGPPGTGKTVTLVEAMQQIITANPDSRILACAPSNSAADTLTQKLMHLAPSVVFRLNALVREVKDTPTTIHPFCLINGNRVFAIPELEQLAKYRIVVSTCLSGSVPASLGLKRGHFTHIFIDEAGQGKEPEVMVPIKSIAGKDTNVVLAGDNQQLGPIVNSGTARLLKLSQSYLARLMTLSIYNIEGEDSNPGGRGVIIAKLVKNFRSHPAILEFPNTQFYNSELRSCGDNALVRSLENWEEVPTKGFPIIFHGVVGKDQQEKRSPSFFNPDEAILVSKYCLSLVNDRKKGVRAQDIGVITPYHGQRIKIKQLLDKNPKLEDITVGSVEQFQGQERRVIIMSTVRSNEHYVTADIRRSLGFVADRRRFNVAVTRAQALLIVIGNPILLSLDPLWRGFMNYIHLGGGWKGKKIDWDPNVPVDADLPSTYDTERKLQARKDSEEMITRLRALIAKKYDDGDLDIDTLDIEGDDGDEDGVAGAIERPLLREAE
;
A
#
# COMPACT_ATOMS: atom_id res chain seq x y z
N MET A 1 29.67 -9.92 21.02
CA MET A 1 30.99 -9.86 20.35
C MET A 1 31.12 -11.06 19.42
N SER A 2 31.30 -10.85 18.12
CA SER A 2 31.66 -11.91 17.17
C SER A 2 33.18 -12.15 17.23
N LEU A 3 33.61 -13.37 17.57
CA LEU A 3 35.02 -13.74 17.58
C LEU A 3 35.60 -13.70 16.16
N GLN A 4 36.84 -13.20 16.01
CA GLN A 4 37.56 -13.20 14.73
C GLN A 4 37.84 -14.64 14.24
N PRO A 5 38.05 -14.87 12.92
CA PRO A 5 38.38 -16.19 12.39
C PRO A 5 39.68 -16.72 12.99
N GLY A 6 39.66 -17.95 13.54
CA GLY A 6 40.83 -18.63 14.10
C GLY A 6 40.78 -18.92 15.62
N TYR A 7 39.79 -18.41 16.33
CA TYR A 7 39.63 -18.57 17.78
C TYR A 7 38.52 -19.57 18.16
N CYS A 8 38.74 -20.33 19.23
CA CYS A 8 37.77 -21.34 19.66
C CYS A 8 36.47 -20.71 20.18
N ARG A 9 35.31 -21.15 19.68
CA ARG A 9 34.00 -20.63 20.12
C ARG A 9 33.68 -20.90 21.60
N TYR A 10 34.44 -21.76 22.27
CA TYR A 10 34.29 -22.11 23.69
C TYR A 10 35.17 -21.27 24.63
N ILE A 11 35.88 -20.26 24.11
CA ILE A 11 36.80 -19.38 24.87
C ILE A 11 36.17 -18.72 26.10
N ILE A 12 34.88 -18.35 26.04
CA ILE A 12 34.21 -17.64 27.14
C ILE A 12 33.79 -18.60 28.27
N VAL A 13 33.69 -19.89 27.97
CA VAL A 13 33.14 -20.91 28.88
C VAL A 13 34.25 -21.73 29.56
N GLY A 14 35.53 -21.49 29.22
CA GLY A 14 36.71 -22.11 29.84
C GLY A 14 36.93 -23.60 29.52
N ASN A 15 35.90 -24.32 29.09
CA ASN A 15 35.97 -25.76 28.81
C ASN A 15 35.68 -26.05 27.33
N CYS A 16 36.74 -26.06 26.53
CA CYS A 16 36.64 -26.58 25.16
C CYS A 16 36.50 -28.11 25.22
N PRO A 17 35.41 -28.69 24.68
CA PRO A 17 35.15 -30.13 24.77
C PRO A 17 36.18 -30.98 23.99
N TRP A 18 37.05 -30.36 23.19
CA TRP A 18 38.10 -31.03 22.42
C TRP A 18 39.50 -30.87 23.01
N GLY A 19 39.67 -30.14 24.12
CA GLY A 19 40.95 -29.96 24.81
C GLY A 19 42.11 -29.61 23.87
N GLU A 20 43.26 -30.26 24.05
CA GLU A 20 44.47 -30.08 23.23
C GLU A 20 44.31 -30.52 21.76
N ARG A 21 43.24 -31.27 21.41
CA ARG A 21 42.96 -31.68 20.02
C ARG A 21 42.20 -30.61 19.22
N CYS A 22 41.91 -29.46 19.83
CA CYS A 22 41.16 -28.40 19.17
C CYS A 22 42.06 -27.60 18.20
N LYS A 23 41.67 -27.53 16.93
CA LYS A 23 42.41 -26.83 15.86
C LYS A 23 42.37 -25.30 15.92
N PHE A 24 41.72 -24.72 16.95
CA PHE A 24 41.53 -23.28 17.13
C PHE A 24 42.24 -22.79 18.38
N ARG A 25 42.70 -21.53 18.39
CA ARG A 25 43.49 -21.02 19.52
C ARG A 25 42.64 -20.77 20.79
N HIS A 26 43.23 -20.99 21.96
CA HIS A 26 42.64 -20.81 23.30
C HIS A 26 43.38 -19.76 24.14
N ASP A 27 44.29 -18.99 23.53
CA ASP A 27 45.18 -18.06 24.22
C ASP A 27 44.49 -16.78 24.74
N ILE A 28 43.16 -16.64 24.57
CA ILE A 28 42.35 -15.47 24.94
C ILE A 28 41.25 -15.91 25.91
N VAL A 29 40.99 -15.11 26.95
CA VAL A 29 39.99 -15.33 28.00
C VAL A 29 39.20 -14.05 28.28
N GLY A 30 37.94 -14.18 28.69
CA GLY A 30 37.08 -13.05 29.05
C GLY A 30 37.39 -12.48 30.43
N CYS A 31 37.36 -11.15 30.58
CA CYS A 31 37.56 -10.45 31.84
C CYS A 31 36.22 -9.85 32.34
N PRO A 32 35.94 -9.80 33.67
CA PRO A 32 34.66 -9.31 34.21
C PRO A 32 34.29 -7.86 33.84
N CYS A 33 35.26 -7.04 33.45
CA CYS A 33 35.01 -5.68 32.95
C CYS A 33 34.53 -5.66 31.48
N GLY A 34 34.26 -6.81 30.86
CA GLY A 34 33.70 -6.94 29.51
C GLY A 34 34.72 -7.05 28.37
N LEU A 35 36.03 -7.11 28.65
CA LEU A 35 37.09 -7.22 27.62
C LEU A 35 37.61 -8.66 27.46
N ALA A 36 37.91 -9.07 26.23
CA ALA A 36 38.59 -10.34 25.92
C ALA A 36 40.10 -10.11 25.79
N ILE A 37 40.91 -10.85 26.56
CA ILE A 37 42.34 -10.55 26.78
C ILE A 37 43.14 -11.85 26.71
N LYS A 38 44.36 -11.78 26.18
CA LYS A 38 45.25 -12.94 26.19
C LYS A 38 45.49 -13.43 27.63
N GLN A 39 45.51 -14.75 27.84
CA GLN A 39 45.58 -15.35 29.17
C GLN A 39 46.85 -14.93 29.94
N GLU A 40 47.98 -14.77 29.24
CA GLU A 40 49.24 -14.23 29.75
C GLU A 40 49.13 -12.77 30.25
N HIS A 41 48.23 -11.97 29.68
CA HIS A 41 48.05 -10.55 30.01
C HIS A 41 46.86 -10.28 30.95
N LEU A 42 46.07 -11.30 31.28
CA LEU A 42 44.86 -11.15 32.10
C LEU A 42 45.18 -10.58 33.49
N ARG A 43 46.22 -11.10 34.16
CA ARG A 43 46.63 -10.63 35.49
C ARG A 43 47.10 -9.17 35.47
N GLY A 44 47.83 -8.77 34.43
CA GLY A 44 48.27 -7.38 34.26
C GLY A 44 47.08 -6.44 33.99
N HIS A 45 46.13 -6.87 33.16
CA HIS A 45 44.92 -6.11 32.90
C HIS A 45 44.04 -5.94 34.14
N GLN A 46 43.77 -7.01 34.90
CA GLN A 46 42.92 -6.97 36.09
C GLN A 46 43.44 -6.00 37.16
N ARG A 47 44.76 -5.76 37.20
CA ARG A 47 45.39 -4.79 38.10
C ARG A 47 45.43 -3.36 37.53
N GLY A 48 45.22 -3.21 36.23
CA GLY A 48 45.32 -1.94 35.49
C GLY A 48 44.16 -0.98 35.72
N LYS A 49 44.42 0.33 35.56
CA LYS A 49 43.42 1.40 35.75
C LYS A 49 42.20 1.24 34.83
N ARG A 50 42.38 0.74 33.61
CA ARG A 50 41.31 0.54 32.61
C ARG A 50 40.29 -0.52 33.04
N HIS A 51 40.72 -1.57 33.75
CA HIS A 51 39.81 -2.60 34.27
C HIS A 51 38.90 -2.05 35.38
N ARG A 52 39.48 -1.27 36.30
CA ARG A 52 38.75 -0.59 37.39
C ARG A 52 37.75 0.44 36.88
N PHE A 53 38.14 1.25 35.90
CA PHE A 53 37.26 2.25 35.29
C PHE A 53 36.01 1.60 34.67
N LEU A 54 36.19 0.55 33.88
CA LEU A 54 35.08 -0.16 33.21
C LEU A 54 34.15 -0.87 34.19
N LEU A 55 34.66 -1.36 35.33
CA LEU A 55 33.82 -1.93 36.38
C LEU A 55 32.97 -0.87 37.10
N ALA A 56 33.50 0.33 37.33
CA ALA A 56 32.76 1.42 37.94
C ALA A 56 31.63 1.94 37.04
N GLU A 57 31.88 2.01 35.72
CA GLU A 57 30.88 2.42 34.72
C GLU A 57 29.71 1.41 34.61
N LEU A 58 30.01 0.11 34.79
CA LEU A 58 29.02 -0.97 34.86
C LEU A 58 28.20 -0.99 36.15
N GLN A 59 28.71 -0.41 37.25
CA GLN A 59 27.98 -0.26 38.51
C GLN A 59 27.02 0.94 38.47
N ALA A 60 27.48 2.10 37.98
CA ALA A 60 26.65 3.31 37.89
C ALA A 60 25.42 3.13 36.99
N SER A 61 25.53 2.30 35.94
CA SER A 61 24.44 2.02 35.00
C SER A 61 23.35 1.10 35.55
N ARG A 62 23.58 0.42 36.69
CA ARG A 62 22.57 -0.42 37.35
C ARG A 62 21.69 0.34 38.34
N GLU A 63 22.15 1.46 38.89
CA GLU A 63 21.41 2.24 39.90
C GLU A 63 20.31 3.12 39.27
N THR A 64 20.43 3.49 37.99
CA THR A 64 19.47 4.40 37.31
C THR A 64 18.16 3.73 36.87
N VAL A 65 18.04 2.39 36.99
CA VAL A 65 16.91 1.61 36.44
C VAL A 65 15.85 1.24 37.50
N GLY A 66 16.05 1.63 38.77
CA GLY A 66 15.26 1.16 39.92
C GLY A 66 13.92 1.86 40.21
N SER A 67 13.52 2.95 39.53
CA SER A 67 12.41 3.81 40.00
C SER A 67 11.07 3.74 39.24
N LEU A 68 10.85 2.80 38.31
CA LEU A 68 9.56 2.71 37.58
C LEU A 68 9.15 1.25 37.31
N ARG A 69 8.39 0.62 38.22
CA ARG A 69 7.60 -0.60 37.93
C ARG A 69 6.39 -0.77 38.86
N GLU A 70 5.19 -0.49 38.33
CA GLU A 70 3.97 -1.30 38.55
C GLU A 70 3.23 -1.37 37.19
N GLY A 71 2.79 -2.57 36.78
CA GLY A 71 2.10 -2.83 35.52
C GLY A 71 2.80 -3.86 34.62
N ASN A 72 2.21 -5.05 34.50
CA ASN A 72 2.73 -6.22 33.79
C ASN A 72 3.02 -5.98 32.29
N VAL A 73 4.30 -6.11 31.91
CA VAL A 73 4.77 -6.31 30.53
C VAL A 73 5.79 -7.46 30.55
N PRO A 74 5.67 -8.51 29.71
CA PRO A 74 6.68 -9.57 29.66
C PRO A 74 7.98 -9.05 29.02
N PRO A 75 9.17 -9.45 29.52
CA PRO A 75 10.43 -8.89 29.04
C PRO A 75 10.85 -9.52 27.69
N PRO A 76 11.68 -8.81 26.90
CA PRO A 76 12.22 -9.34 25.65
C PRO A 76 13.21 -10.50 25.92
N PRO A 77 13.30 -11.49 25.02
CA PRO A 77 14.21 -12.63 25.19
C PRO A 77 15.63 -12.17 24.86
N ASN A 78 16.41 -11.86 25.90
CA ASN A 78 17.88 -11.95 26.01
C ASN A 78 18.41 -10.93 27.02
N ALA A 79 18.22 -11.19 28.31
CA ALA A 79 18.97 -10.54 29.38
C ALA A 79 19.34 -11.60 30.42
N ILE A 80 20.60 -12.05 30.42
CA ILE A 80 21.15 -12.90 31.49
C ILE A 80 21.82 -11.96 32.48
N GLY A 81 21.13 -11.70 33.60
CA GLY A 81 21.70 -11.18 34.84
C GLY A 81 21.55 -12.24 35.93
N THR A 82 22.67 -12.68 36.49
CA THR A 82 22.82 -13.50 37.70
C THR A 82 22.34 -12.72 38.94
N ALA A 83 21.72 -13.26 39.98
CA ALA A 83 21.44 -14.63 40.41
C ALA A 83 20.17 -14.61 41.27
N GLY A 84 19.38 -15.69 41.29
CA GLY A 84 18.23 -15.79 42.19
C GLY A 84 16.98 -16.51 41.66
N THR A 85 17.11 -17.41 40.68
CA THR A 85 16.28 -18.60 40.49
C THR A 85 16.88 -19.34 39.30
N LEU A 86 17.33 -20.58 39.49
CA LEU A 86 17.63 -21.47 38.36
C LEU A 86 16.32 -21.61 37.58
N GLN A 87 16.16 -20.86 36.49
CA GLN A 87 15.07 -21.12 35.56
C GLN A 87 15.39 -22.46 34.91
N ASP A 88 14.77 -23.50 35.44
CA ASP A 88 14.87 -24.88 34.97
C ASP A 88 14.61 -24.87 33.47
N THR A 89 15.59 -25.25 32.64
CA THR A 89 15.45 -25.33 31.18
C THR A 89 15.53 -26.78 30.77
N ARG A 90 14.52 -27.26 30.05
CA ARG A 90 14.44 -28.63 29.54
C ARG A 90 14.85 -28.66 28.08
N ARG A 91 15.63 -29.67 27.71
CA ARG A 91 16.03 -29.91 26.31
C ARG A 91 14.92 -30.69 25.62
N CYS A 92 14.29 -30.09 24.60
CA CYS A 92 13.28 -30.79 23.82
C CYS A 92 13.93 -31.97 23.07
N PRO A 93 13.42 -33.21 23.21
CA PRO A 93 13.96 -34.38 22.51
C PRO A 93 13.72 -34.33 20.99
N ARG A 94 12.70 -33.58 20.53
CA ARG A 94 12.30 -33.50 19.12
C ARG A 94 13.14 -32.51 18.32
N CYS A 95 13.22 -31.24 18.74
CA CYS A 95 14.01 -30.22 18.02
C CYS A 95 15.39 -29.92 18.63
N ARG A 96 15.73 -30.56 19.75
CA ARG A 96 17.00 -30.40 20.48
C ARG A 96 17.27 -28.98 20.99
N LYS A 97 16.28 -28.08 21.00
CA LYS A 97 16.37 -26.74 21.59
C LYS A 97 16.18 -26.81 23.11
N PHE A 98 16.84 -25.91 23.83
CA PHE A 98 16.65 -25.74 25.27
C PHE A 98 15.55 -24.72 25.50
N ILE A 99 14.50 -25.13 26.20
CA ILE A 99 13.29 -24.34 26.43
C ILE A 99 13.12 -24.18 27.93
N LEU A 100 12.68 -23.01 28.38
CA LEU A 100 12.33 -22.78 29.78
C LEU A 100 11.26 -23.79 30.21
N ALA A 101 11.37 -24.38 31.41
CA ALA A 101 10.43 -25.38 31.91
C ALA A 101 9.00 -24.84 31.92
N SER A 102 8.80 -23.56 32.22
CA SER A 102 7.50 -22.86 32.15
C SER A 102 6.90 -22.76 30.74
N GLN A 103 7.70 -22.95 29.69
CA GLN A 103 7.28 -22.91 28.29
C GLN A 103 7.46 -24.26 27.58
N TYR A 104 7.90 -25.30 28.32
CA TYR A 104 8.24 -26.59 27.74
C TYR A 104 7.00 -27.32 27.24
N ASP A 105 5.90 -27.26 27.99
CA ASP A 105 4.64 -27.90 27.60
C ASP A 105 4.04 -27.21 26.37
N ILE A 106 4.00 -25.88 26.32
CA ILE A 106 3.57 -25.10 25.14
C ILE A 106 4.44 -25.42 23.92
N HIS A 107 5.74 -25.60 24.11
CA HIS A 107 6.67 -25.98 23.04
C HIS A 107 6.46 -27.42 22.56
N MET A 108 6.21 -28.36 23.48
CA MET A 108 5.90 -29.75 23.16
C MET A 108 4.54 -29.88 22.48
N ASP A 109 3.55 -29.09 22.88
CA ASP A 109 2.27 -28.95 22.19
C ASP A 109 2.46 -28.46 20.76
N GLY A 110 3.35 -27.49 20.54
CA GLY A 110 3.73 -27.04 19.19
C GLY A 110 4.31 -28.15 18.32
N HIS A 111 5.07 -29.10 18.90
CA HIS A 111 5.58 -30.26 18.17
C HIS A 111 4.52 -31.32 17.90
N THR A 112 3.69 -31.64 18.89
CA THR A 112 2.56 -32.56 18.76
C THR A 112 1.58 -32.03 17.72
N GLN A 113 1.37 -30.73 17.68
CA GLN A 113 0.56 -30.03 16.69
C GLN A 113 1.19 -30.08 15.29
N GLN A 114 2.50 -29.87 15.15
CA GLN A 114 3.18 -30.00 13.85
C GLN A 114 3.12 -31.44 13.29
N GLU A 115 3.24 -32.45 14.16
CA GLU A 115 3.05 -33.85 13.76
C GLU A 115 1.60 -34.11 13.34
N ARG A 116 0.60 -33.65 14.10
CA ARG A 116 -0.81 -33.76 13.71
C ARG A 116 -1.13 -33.07 12.37
N ILE A 117 -0.54 -31.90 12.10
CA ILE A 117 -0.69 -31.20 10.80
C ILE A 117 -0.01 -31.98 9.67
N ARG A 118 1.13 -32.62 9.93
CA ARG A 118 1.79 -33.46 8.93
C ARG A 118 0.95 -34.72 8.67
N ASP A 119 0.48 -35.40 9.71
CA ASP A 119 -0.44 -36.54 9.60
C ASP A 119 -1.73 -36.16 8.86
N TYR A 120 -2.24 -34.94 9.05
CA TYR A 120 -3.35 -34.38 8.29
C TYR A 120 -3.04 -34.26 6.81
N GLN A 121 -1.92 -33.60 6.48
CA GLN A 121 -1.48 -33.42 5.10
C GLN A 121 -1.29 -34.78 4.42
N ASP A 122 -0.68 -35.73 5.11
CA ASP A 122 -0.46 -37.09 4.60
C ASP A 122 -1.79 -37.85 4.41
N THR A 123 -2.77 -37.67 5.31
CA THR A 123 -4.11 -38.29 5.19
C THR A 123 -4.92 -37.68 4.03
N VAL A 124 -4.91 -36.35 3.87
CA VAL A 124 -5.62 -35.66 2.77
C VAL A 124 -4.97 -35.98 1.44
N ILE A 125 -3.64 -35.89 1.34
CA ILE A 125 -2.89 -36.25 0.13
C ILE A 125 -3.12 -37.72 -0.22
N GLY A 126 -3.16 -38.61 0.79
CA GLY A 126 -3.48 -40.03 0.60
C GLY A 126 -4.95 -40.32 0.26
N ASN A 127 -5.88 -39.41 0.53
CA ASN A 127 -7.29 -39.50 0.10
C ASN A 127 -7.51 -38.88 -1.29
N GLU A 128 -6.71 -37.89 -1.68
CA GLU A 128 -6.73 -37.31 -3.03
C GLU A 128 -6.20 -38.29 -4.10
N GLN A 129 -5.43 -39.31 -3.71
CA GLN A 129 -4.92 -40.33 -4.61
C GLN A 129 -5.90 -41.49 -4.83
N ASP A 130 -5.83 -42.10 -6.02
CA ASP A 130 -6.50 -43.37 -6.31
C ASP A 130 -5.92 -44.47 -5.39
N LYS A 131 -6.78 -45.29 -4.80
CA LYS A 131 -6.37 -46.35 -3.87
C LYS A 131 -7.40 -47.48 -3.78
N GLY A 132 -7.00 -48.59 -3.16
CA GLY A 132 -7.87 -49.75 -2.98
C GLY A 132 -8.30 -50.41 -4.30
N GLY A 133 -7.53 -50.22 -5.39
CA GLY A 133 -7.88 -50.70 -6.74
C GLY A 133 -9.09 -50.02 -7.36
N VAL A 134 -9.39 -48.79 -6.94
CA VAL A 134 -10.37 -47.92 -7.58
C VAL A 134 -9.66 -46.74 -8.22
N GLU A 135 -9.92 -46.54 -9.51
CA GLU A 135 -9.48 -45.37 -10.27
C GLU A 135 -10.66 -44.42 -10.46
N VAL A 136 -10.48 -43.15 -10.06
CA VAL A 136 -11.48 -42.11 -10.30
C VAL A 136 -10.88 -41.09 -11.26
N ASN A 137 -11.60 -40.77 -12.34
CA ASN A 137 -11.18 -39.72 -13.28
C ASN A 137 -11.13 -38.34 -12.58
N TRP A 138 -10.63 -37.29 -13.26
CA TRP A 138 -10.41 -35.98 -12.66
C TRP A 138 -9.40 -35.98 -11.49
N LYS A 139 -8.22 -36.59 -11.68
CA LYS A 139 -7.20 -36.78 -10.62
C LYS A 139 -6.74 -35.49 -9.93
N THR A 140 -6.83 -34.35 -10.62
CA THR A 140 -6.47 -33.02 -10.08
C THR A 140 -7.64 -32.26 -9.46
N GLY A 141 -8.84 -32.87 -9.41
CA GLY A 141 -10.11 -32.22 -9.09
C GLY A 141 -10.98 -31.98 -10.32
N VAL A 142 -12.27 -31.73 -10.10
CA VAL A 142 -13.27 -31.39 -11.11
C VAL A 142 -13.38 -29.86 -11.19
N ASP A 143 -13.10 -29.30 -12.36
CA ASP A 143 -13.28 -27.88 -12.64
C ASP A 143 -14.46 -27.72 -13.60
N PHE A 144 -15.53 -27.08 -13.12
CA PHE A 144 -16.72 -26.73 -13.91
C PHE A 144 -16.46 -25.54 -14.86
N ALA A 145 -15.24 -25.02 -14.87
CA ALA A 145 -14.82 -23.84 -15.61
C ALA A 145 -15.61 -22.59 -15.18
N VAL A 146 -15.63 -21.59 -16.06
CA VAL A 146 -16.42 -20.38 -15.89
C VAL A 146 -17.83 -20.62 -16.41
N VAL A 147 -18.83 -20.35 -15.59
CA VAL A 147 -20.23 -20.66 -15.83
C VAL A 147 -21.05 -19.38 -15.70
N LEU A 148 -22.04 -19.17 -16.58
CA LEU A 148 -22.93 -18.02 -16.47
C LEU A 148 -23.82 -18.12 -15.21
N PRO A 149 -24.20 -16.99 -14.59
CA PRO A 149 -25.13 -16.98 -13.46
C PRO A 149 -26.40 -17.80 -13.74
N ASP A 150 -26.92 -18.49 -12.72
CA ASP A 150 -28.15 -19.28 -12.76
C ASP A 150 -28.15 -20.45 -13.77
N THR A 151 -26.99 -20.75 -14.37
CA THR A 151 -26.85 -21.86 -15.31
C THR A 151 -26.56 -23.14 -14.54
N ILE A 152 -27.36 -24.18 -14.80
CA ILE A 152 -27.14 -25.51 -14.24
C ILE A 152 -26.08 -26.22 -15.07
N VAL A 153 -24.98 -26.63 -14.44
CA VAL A 153 -23.92 -27.41 -15.10
C VAL A 153 -23.77 -28.75 -14.40
N GLU A 154 -23.68 -29.81 -15.19
CA GLU A 154 -23.48 -31.17 -14.70
C GLU A 154 -22.18 -31.76 -15.26
N VAL A 155 -21.41 -32.41 -14.39
CA VAL A 155 -20.20 -33.14 -14.77
C VAL A 155 -20.31 -34.58 -14.29
N GLU A 156 -19.92 -35.51 -15.15
CA GLU A 156 -19.88 -36.94 -14.84
C GLU A 156 -18.47 -37.37 -14.41
N VAL A 157 -18.37 -37.91 -13.19
CA VAL A 157 -17.17 -38.52 -12.62
C VAL A 157 -17.27 -40.03 -12.77
N GLN A 158 -16.31 -40.65 -13.44
CA GLN A 158 -16.23 -42.09 -13.64
C GLN A 158 -15.37 -42.73 -12.58
N VAL A 159 -15.88 -43.83 -12.04
CA VAL A 159 -15.27 -44.66 -11.00
C VAL A 159 -15.07 -46.05 -11.58
N LYS A 160 -13.82 -46.48 -11.76
CA LYS A 160 -13.46 -47.78 -12.33
C LYS A 160 -12.81 -48.66 -11.28
N ASN A 161 -13.27 -49.90 -11.16
CA ASN A 161 -12.62 -50.92 -10.35
C ASN A 161 -11.59 -51.70 -11.20
N THR A 162 -10.34 -51.71 -10.76
CA THR A 162 -9.22 -52.42 -11.37
C THR A 162 -8.84 -53.71 -10.63
N ASN A 163 -9.51 -54.04 -9.53
CA ASN A 163 -9.35 -55.32 -8.85
C ASN A 163 -10.11 -56.44 -9.56
N GLU A 164 -9.71 -57.68 -9.27
CA GLU A 164 -10.39 -58.89 -9.76
C GLU A 164 -11.75 -59.12 -9.09
N HIS A 165 -11.99 -58.52 -7.92
CA HIS A 165 -13.23 -58.66 -7.15
C HIS A 165 -14.07 -57.36 -7.17
N PRO A 166 -15.42 -57.47 -7.16
CA PRO A 166 -16.30 -56.30 -7.04
C PRO A 166 -16.11 -55.53 -5.73
N ILE A 167 -16.23 -54.20 -5.79
CA ILE A 167 -16.14 -53.29 -4.64
C ILE A 167 -17.51 -52.63 -4.45
N SER A 168 -17.94 -52.48 -3.20
CA SER A 168 -19.19 -51.77 -2.89
C SER A 168 -18.94 -50.26 -2.76
N PHE A 169 -19.70 -49.48 -3.52
CA PHE A 169 -19.82 -48.03 -3.42
C PHE A 169 -20.70 -47.72 -2.21
N GLY A 170 -20.12 -47.11 -1.17
CA GLY A 170 -20.82 -46.89 0.10
C GLY A 170 -21.66 -45.61 0.11
N ALA A 171 -21.10 -44.50 -0.36
CA ALA A 171 -21.77 -43.21 -0.41
C ALA A 171 -21.03 -42.21 -1.31
N CYS A 172 -21.78 -41.27 -1.88
CA CYS A 172 -21.26 -40.09 -2.55
C CYS A 172 -21.78 -38.83 -1.85
N ARG A 173 -20.89 -37.94 -1.42
CA ARG A 173 -21.30 -36.68 -0.78
C ARG A 173 -20.41 -35.54 -1.24
N VAL A 174 -20.95 -34.32 -1.21
CA VAL A 174 -20.16 -33.10 -1.31
C VAL A 174 -20.09 -32.40 0.04
N THR A 175 -18.90 -31.95 0.40
CA THR A 175 -18.66 -31.01 1.49
C THR A 175 -18.21 -29.66 0.98
N GLU A 176 -18.81 -28.61 1.51
CA GLU A 176 -18.43 -27.23 1.26
C GLU A 176 -18.01 -26.61 2.60
N LYS A 177 -17.15 -25.58 2.58
CA LYS A 177 -16.84 -24.80 3.80
C LYS A 177 -18.15 -24.20 4.34
N GLU A 178 -18.36 -24.24 5.65
CA GLU A 178 -19.65 -23.93 6.29
C GLU A 178 -20.31 -22.64 5.75
N GLY A 179 -21.56 -22.79 5.33
CA GLY A 179 -22.45 -21.75 4.83
C GLY A 179 -23.87 -22.34 4.67
N LEU A 180 -24.89 -21.49 4.75
CA LEU A 180 -26.30 -21.88 4.67
C LEU A 180 -26.71 -22.44 3.29
N ASP A 181 -25.93 -22.17 2.24
CA ASP A 181 -26.26 -22.50 0.85
C ASP A 181 -25.34 -23.63 0.33
N LYS A 182 -25.93 -24.71 -0.22
CA LYS A 182 -25.21 -25.80 -0.90
C LYS A 182 -25.22 -25.57 -2.41
N PHE A 183 -24.05 -25.34 -3.02
CA PHE A 183 -23.95 -25.03 -4.45
C PHE A 183 -23.67 -26.26 -5.33
N PHE A 184 -23.03 -27.28 -4.76
CA PHE A 184 -22.70 -28.54 -5.40
C PHE A 184 -23.56 -29.67 -4.82
N THR A 185 -24.04 -30.54 -5.70
CA THR A 185 -24.74 -31.78 -5.32
C THR A 185 -24.16 -32.94 -6.10
N ALA A 186 -24.04 -34.11 -5.49
CA ALA A 186 -23.54 -35.31 -6.16
C ALA A 186 -24.49 -36.49 -5.96
N ARG A 187 -24.75 -37.26 -7.02
CA ARG A 187 -25.61 -38.45 -7.02
C ARG A 187 -24.99 -39.57 -7.86
N LEU A 188 -25.11 -40.82 -7.41
CA LEU A 188 -24.71 -41.99 -8.18
C LEU A 188 -25.75 -42.28 -9.28
N LYS A 189 -25.29 -42.59 -10.49
CA LYS A 189 -26.17 -42.94 -11.62
C LYS A 189 -26.57 -44.42 -11.56
N GLY A 190 -27.86 -44.67 -11.32
CA GLY A 190 -28.47 -46.02 -11.26
C GLY A 190 -28.48 -46.64 -9.85
N LYS A 191 -29.34 -47.65 -9.65
CA LYS A 191 -29.68 -48.22 -8.31
C LYS A 191 -28.65 -49.18 -7.71
N SER A 192 -27.58 -49.50 -8.43
CA SER A 192 -26.66 -50.57 -8.00
C SER A 192 -25.36 -50.01 -7.44
N HIS A 193 -25.14 -50.28 -6.16
CA HIS A 193 -23.97 -49.87 -5.39
C HIS A 193 -22.73 -50.71 -5.65
N LEU A 194 -22.77 -51.71 -6.55
CA LEU A 194 -21.61 -52.56 -6.84
C LEU A 194 -20.79 -52.01 -8.02
N VAL A 195 -19.49 -51.80 -7.80
CA VAL A 195 -18.51 -51.46 -8.85
C VAL A 195 -17.81 -52.74 -9.31
N ARG A 196 -18.28 -53.31 -10.41
CA ARG A 196 -17.73 -54.55 -10.97
C ARG A 196 -16.38 -54.31 -11.65
N PRO A 197 -15.48 -55.31 -11.70
CA PRO A 197 -14.22 -55.21 -12.42
C PRO A 197 -14.45 -54.76 -13.87
N ASN A 198 -13.69 -53.75 -14.32
CA ASN A 198 -13.74 -53.21 -15.68
C ASN A 198 -15.10 -52.63 -16.15
N VAL A 199 -16.09 -52.46 -15.27
CA VAL A 199 -17.35 -51.77 -15.58
C VAL A 199 -17.40 -50.45 -14.80
N PRO A 200 -17.11 -49.30 -15.45
CA PRO A 200 -17.09 -48.02 -14.77
C PRO A 200 -18.50 -47.61 -14.31
N ARG A 201 -18.57 -46.97 -13.15
CA ARG A 201 -19.77 -46.31 -12.60
C ARG A 201 -19.66 -44.81 -12.74
N THR A 202 -20.80 -44.14 -12.87
CA THR A 202 -20.84 -42.69 -13.02
C THR A 202 -21.49 -42.04 -11.81
N VAL A 203 -20.79 -41.05 -11.25
CA VAL A 203 -21.32 -40.10 -10.28
C VAL A 203 -21.57 -38.79 -11.02
N ARG A 204 -22.80 -38.29 -10.98
CA ARG A 204 -23.18 -37.00 -11.55
C ARG A 204 -23.07 -35.92 -10.49
N ILE A 205 -22.35 -34.85 -10.81
CA ILE A 205 -22.18 -33.69 -9.94
C ILE A 205 -22.84 -32.49 -10.62
N ARG A 206 -23.78 -31.85 -9.92
CA ARG A 206 -24.51 -30.67 -10.39
C ARG A 206 -24.06 -29.44 -9.60
N PHE A 207 -23.81 -28.34 -10.31
CA PHE A 207 -23.46 -27.04 -9.76
C PHE A 207 -24.45 -25.96 -10.22
N VAL A 208 -24.89 -25.10 -9.30
CA VAL A 208 -25.73 -23.92 -9.58
C VAL A 208 -25.40 -22.80 -8.61
N ALA A 209 -25.14 -21.59 -9.11
CA ALA A 209 -24.99 -20.40 -8.29
C ALA A 209 -25.36 -19.13 -9.08
N SER A 210 -25.83 -18.10 -8.38
CA SER A 210 -26.27 -16.83 -8.98
C SER A 210 -25.24 -15.71 -8.84
N ASP A 211 -24.46 -15.70 -7.74
CA ASP A 211 -23.53 -14.63 -7.45
C ASP A 211 -22.17 -14.83 -8.15
N VAL A 212 -21.59 -13.74 -8.65
CA VAL A 212 -20.27 -13.76 -9.30
C VAL A 212 -19.18 -14.08 -8.28
N GLY A 213 -18.32 -15.04 -8.62
CA GLY A 213 -17.21 -15.46 -7.77
C GLY A 213 -16.86 -16.92 -7.94
N ARG A 214 -15.87 -17.36 -7.16
CA ARG A 214 -15.36 -18.73 -7.16
C ARG A 214 -15.93 -19.52 -6.00
N TYR A 215 -16.37 -20.73 -6.32
CA TYR A 215 -16.96 -21.69 -5.40
C TYR A 215 -16.06 -22.92 -5.32
N GLU A 216 -15.83 -23.40 -4.11
CA GLU A 216 -14.98 -24.56 -3.84
C GLU A 216 -15.73 -25.58 -2.98
N GLY A 217 -15.62 -26.85 -3.34
CA GLY A 217 -16.17 -27.98 -2.59
C GLY A 217 -15.23 -29.18 -2.63
N THR A 218 -15.56 -30.22 -1.86
CA THR A 218 -14.85 -31.50 -1.85
C THR A 218 -15.86 -32.62 -2.05
N LEU A 219 -15.69 -33.37 -3.14
CA LEU A 219 -16.39 -34.62 -3.39
C LEU A 219 -15.75 -35.73 -2.55
N GLU A 220 -16.57 -36.46 -1.81
CA GLU A 220 -16.20 -37.59 -0.98
C GLU A 220 -16.85 -38.86 -1.54
N LEU A 221 -16.00 -39.84 -1.91
CA LEU A 221 -16.41 -41.13 -2.47
C LEU A 221 -15.96 -42.25 -1.52
N LEU A 222 -16.93 -42.87 -0.85
CA LEU A 222 -16.68 -43.93 0.12
C LEU A 222 -16.80 -45.30 -0.54
N PHE A 223 -15.82 -46.16 -0.30
CA PHE A 223 -15.76 -47.52 -0.85
C PHE A 223 -15.56 -48.56 0.25
N VAL A 224 -16.12 -49.76 0.02
CA VAL A 224 -15.99 -50.92 0.91
C VAL A 224 -15.49 -52.11 0.10
N HIS A 225 -14.30 -52.58 0.44
CA HIS A 225 -13.72 -53.82 -0.08
C HIS A 225 -14.26 -55.01 0.71
N SER A 226 -14.61 -56.10 0.05
CA SER A 226 -15.23 -57.27 0.70
C SER A 226 -14.19 -58.24 1.29
N HIS A 227 -13.01 -58.39 0.64
CA HIS A 227 -11.98 -59.37 1.04
C HIS A 227 -10.53 -58.90 0.81
N PRO A 228 -9.76 -58.49 1.85
CA PRO A 228 -10.19 -58.30 3.23
C PRO A 228 -11.22 -57.16 3.35
N LYS A 229 -12.10 -57.22 4.37
CA LYS A 229 -13.05 -56.14 4.67
C LYS A 229 -12.26 -54.88 5.02
N ASN A 230 -12.33 -53.87 4.15
CA ASN A 230 -11.61 -52.61 4.35
C ASN A 230 -12.43 -51.44 3.77
N VAL A 231 -12.55 -50.35 4.51
CA VAL A 231 -13.25 -49.13 4.08
C VAL A 231 -12.21 -48.08 3.73
N PHE A 232 -12.35 -47.47 2.57
CA PHE A 232 -11.45 -46.40 2.13
C PHE A 232 -12.21 -45.29 1.44
N LEU A 233 -11.66 -44.08 1.50
CA LEU A 233 -12.25 -42.86 0.98
C LEU A 233 -11.35 -42.26 -0.09
N ILE A 234 -11.93 -41.92 -1.25
CA ILE A 234 -11.28 -41.12 -2.27
C ILE A 234 -11.95 -39.74 -2.30
N THR A 235 -11.15 -38.67 -2.26
CA THR A 235 -11.65 -37.30 -2.31
C THR A 235 -11.22 -36.60 -3.60
N ARG A 236 -12.09 -35.71 -4.12
CA ARG A 236 -11.79 -34.85 -5.28
C ARG A 236 -12.22 -33.42 -4.99
N LYS A 237 -11.35 -32.45 -5.26
CA LYS A 237 -11.74 -31.03 -5.14
C LYS A 237 -12.68 -30.66 -6.28
N LEU A 238 -13.68 -29.85 -5.97
CA LEU A 238 -14.62 -29.27 -6.92
C LEU A 238 -14.39 -27.76 -7.00
N PHE A 239 -14.34 -27.23 -8.21
CA PHE A 239 -14.18 -25.79 -8.46
C PHE A 239 -15.16 -25.34 -9.51
N ALA A 240 -15.77 -24.17 -9.29
CA ALA A 240 -16.58 -23.50 -10.29
C ALA A 240 -16.42 -21.98 -10.14
N THR A 241 -16.46 -21.25 -11.25
CA THR A 241 -16.43 -19.78 -11.22
C THR A 241 -17.67 -19.25 -11.92
N ILE A 242 -18.52 -18.48 -11.23
CA ILE A 242 -19.64 -17.81 -11.87
C ILE A 242 -19.13 -16.51 -12.52
N GLY A 243 -19.25 -16.41 -13.84
CA GLY A 243 -18.79 -15.28 -14.63
C GLY A 243 -19.04 -15.47 -16.13
N ASP A 244 -18.59 -14.49 -16.93
CA ASP A 244 -18.61 -14.59 -18.38
C ASP A 244 -17.34 -15.33 -18.87
N PRO A 245 -17.48 -16.50 -19.53
CA PRO A 245 -16.33 -17.30 -19.97
C PRO A 245 -15.42 -16.56 -20.97
N GLU A 246 -15.99 -15.82 -21.92
CA GLU A 246 -15.19 -15.09 -22.91
C GLU A 246 -14.38 -13.96 -22.26
N LEU A 247 -14.95 -13.29 -21.26
CA LEU A 247 -14.24 -12.24 -20.54
C LEU A 247 -13.15 -12.82 -19.65
N HIS A 248 -13.38 -13.95 -18.99
CA HIS A 248 -12.37 -14.61 -18.16
C HIS A 248 -11.17 -15.08 -18.99
N ASP A 249 -11.39 -15.73 -20.13
CA ASP A 249 -10.32 -16.17 -21.03
C ASP A 249 -9.48 -15.00 -21.54
N ARG A 250 -10.15 -13.87 -21.87
CA ARG A 250 -9.46 -12.65 -22.31
C ARG A 250 -8.69 -11.94 -21.21
N LEU A 251 -9.18 -12.00 -19.97
CA LEU A 251 -8.55 -11.33 -18.82
C LEU A 251 -7.50 -12.18 -18.13
N GLY A 252 -7.47 -13.49 -18.39
CA GLY A 252 -6.49 -14.43 -17.86
C GLY A 252 -5.03 -14.02 -18.10
N PRO A 253 -4.09 -14.55 -17.31
CA PRO A 253 -2.67 -14.27 -17.45
C PRO A 253 -2.14 -14.95 -18.73
N GLU A 254 -1.28 -14.24 -19.47
CA GLU A 254 -0.68 -14.81 -20.68
C GLU A 254 0.26 -16.00 -20.37
N ALA A 255 0.90 -16.00 -19.19
CA ALA A 255 1.67 -17.11 -18.65
C ALA A 255 1.92 -16.95 -17.13
N PRO A 256 2.34 -18.01 -16.40
CA PRO A 256 2.66 -17.94 -14.97
C PRO A 256 3.81 -16.99 -14.63
N TYR A 257 3.73 -16.31 -13.48
CA TYR A 257 4.75 -15.37 -12.99
C TYR A 257 6.10 -16.06 -12.68
N THR A 258 7.19 -15.45 -13.14
CA THR A 258 8.57 -15.87 -12.82
C THR A 258 9.38 -14.70 -12.27
N ARG A 259 10.03 -14.88 -11.11
CA ARG A 259 10.81 -13.83 -10.44
C ARG A 259 12.17 -13.65 -11.13
N ASN A 260 12.30 -12.64 -11.99
CA ASN A 260 13.60 -12.26 -12.55
C ASN A 260 14.38 -11.35 -11.60
N LYS A 261 15.66 -11.68 -11.36
CA LYS A 261 16.64 -10.70 -10.87
C LYS A 261 17.18 -9.99 -12.09
N GLY A 262 17.01 -8.66 -12.15
CA GLY A 262 17.53 -7.86 -13.26
C GLY A 262 19.04 -8.05 -13.43
N PRO A 263 19.55 -7.96 -14.68
CA PRO A 263 20.98 -8.08 -14.94
C PRO A 263 21.74 -6.88 -14.35
N THR A 264 22.88 -7.14 -13.72
CA THR A 264 23.80 -6.08 -13.29
C THR A 264 24.68 -5.66 -14.46
N MET A 265 24.52 -4.44 -14.95
CA MET A 265 25.38 -3.86 -15.97
C MET A 265 26.51 -3.05 -15.36
N ASP A 266 27.72 -3.19 -15.92
CA ASP A 266 28.85 -2.35 -15.58
C ASP A 266 28.77 -1.02 -16.37
N LEU A 267 28.65 0.09 -15.63
CA LEU A 267 28.56 1.45 -16.18
C LEU A 267 29.93 2.13 -16.32
N THR A 268 31.03 1.36 -16.24
CA THR A 268 32.35 1.87 -16.62
C THR A 268 32.35 2.30 -18.09
N GLY A 269 33.00 3.44 -18.39
CA GLY A 269 33.06 4.01 -19.74
C GLY A 269 32.82 5.52 -19.81
N ARG A 270 32.97 6.08 -21.01
CA ARG A 270 32.76 7.51 -21.28
C ARG A 270 31.28 7.77 -21.59
N ILE A 271 30.64 8.67 -20.85
CA ILE A 271 29.28 9.15 -21.14
C ILE A 271 29.36 10.32 -22.12
N ILE A 272 28.68 10.17 -23.26
CA ILE A 272 28.45 11.19 -24.26
C ILE A 272 27.09 11.85 -23.90
N PRO A 273 27.09 13.10 -23.42
CA PRO A 273 25.90 13.75 -22.91
C PRO A 273 24.90 14.08 -24.02
N SER A 274 23.61 14.07 -23.70
CA SER A 274 22.58 14.55 -24.61
C SER A 274 22.68 16.06 -24.77
N THR A 275 22.41 16.57 -25.97
CA THR A 275 22.25 18.02 -26.16
C THR A 275 20.93 18.46 -25.53
N ARG A 276 20.93 19.62 -24.83
CA ARG A 276 19.70 20.23 -24.33
C ARG A 276 18.73 20.41 -25.50
N PRO A 277 17.44 20.03 -25.37
CA PRO A 277 16.46 20.25 -26.43
C PRO A 277 16.52 21.72 -26.88
N PRO A 278 16.74 22.01 -28.18
CA PRO A 278 16.79 23.38 -28.69
C PRO A 278 15.49 24.15 -28.40
N GLU A 279 14.40 23.41 -28.16
CA GLU A 279 13.08 23.93 -27.87
C GLU A 279 12.99 24.63 -26.50
N TRP A 280 13.94 24.39 -25.58
CA TRP A 280 13.91 24.91 -24.21
C TRP A 280 14.61 26.26 -24.10
N THR A 281 13.96 27.20 -23.40
CA THR A 281 14.53 28.54 -23.17
C THR A 281 15.87 28.46 -22.40
N LYS A 282 16.89 29.19 -22.89
CA LYS A 282 18.18 29.32 -22.21
C LYS A 282 18.02 30.19 -20.95
N THR A 283 17.63 29.58 -19.84
CA THR A 283 17.54 30.26 -18.54
C THR A 283 18.93 30.60 -18.01
N ARG A 284 19.17 31.87 -17.67
CA ARG A 284 20.40 32.34 -17.02
C ARG A 284 20.31 32.12 -15.51
N TRP A 285 20.79 30.97 -15.05
CA TRP A 285 20.85 30.66 -13.62
C TRP A 285 21.97 31.45 -12.94
N ARG A 286 21.67 32.13 -11.84
CA ARG A 286 22.68 32.80 -11.01
C ARG A 286 23.50 31.78 -10.21
N GLU A 287 22.84 30.75 -9.71
CA GLU A 287 23.45 29.68 -8.94
C GLU A 287 23.18 28.33 -9.61
N LYS A 288 24.25 27.55 -9.83
CA LYS A 288 24.15 26.17 -10.33
C LYS A 288 24.17 25.21 -9.16
N LEU A 289 23.25 24.26 -9.14
CA LEU A 289 23.22 23.21 -8.11
C LEU A 289 24.53 22.39 -8.17
N PRO A 290 25.23 22.19 -7.04
CA PRO A 290 26.34 21.24 -6.95
C PRO A 290 25.89 19.78 -7.21
N LYS A 291 26.85 18.86 -7.39
CA LYS A 291 26.55 17.44 -7.64
C LYS A 291 26.01 16.71 -6.41
N TYR A 292 26.55 17.03 -5.23
CA TYR A 292 26.22 16.37 -3.94
C TYR A 292 26.37 14.85 -4.00
N GLU A 293 27.60 14.36 -4.17
CA GLU A 293 27.84 12.91 -4.18
C GLU A 293 27.60 12.29 -2.79
N ILE A 294 27.01 11.09 -2.80
CA ILE A 294 26.74 10.32 -1.60
C ILE A 294 28.07 9.73 -1.09
N PRO A 295 28.42 9.88 0.19
CA PRO A 295 29.65 9.29 0.72
C PRO A 295 29.59 7.76 0.71
N ALA A 296 30.67 7.12 0.26
CA ALA A 296 30.74 5.66 0.13
C ALA A 296 30.44 4.91 1.45
N TYR A 297 30.93 5.43 2.58
CA TYR A 297 30.67 4.83 3.89
C TYR A 297 29.19 4.81 4.28
N VAL A 298 28.36 5.72 3.76
CA VAL A 298 26.90 5.72 3.98
C VAL A 298 26.25 4.61 3.17
N ILE A 299 26.69 4.45 1.91
CA ILE A 299 26.23 3.37 1.04
C ILE A 299 26.59 2.02 1.66
N ASP A 300 27.84 1.84 2.11
CA ASP A 300 28.28 0.61 2.76
C ASP A 300 27.51 0.30 4.05
N ALA A 301 27.18 1.33 4.84
CA ALA A 301 26.43 1.19 6.08
C ALA A 301 24.97 0.72 5.85
N ALA A 302 24.33 1.21 4.78
CA ALA A 302 22.94 0.86 4.46
C ALA A 302 22.80 -0.39 3.56
N PHE A 303 23.69 -0.57 2.58
CA PHE A 303 23.55 -1.53 1.48
C PHE A 303 24.73 -2.50 1.36
N GLY A 304 25.78 -2.36 2.18
CA GLY A 304 26.93 -3.27 2.16
C GLY A 304 26.63 -4.65 2.75
N LYS A 305 27.68 -5.47 2.95
CA LYS A 305 27.56 -6.86 3.42
C LYS A 305 26.87 -7.02 4.79
N GLN A 306 26.82 -5.96 5.60
CA GLN A 306 26.16 -5.93 6.91
C GLN A 306 24.78 -5.23 6.90
N SER A 307 24.14 -5.14 5.73
CA SER A 307 22.86 -4.44 5.53
C SER A 307 21.69 -4.98 6.37
N GLY A 308 21.79 -6.19 6.93
CA GLY A 308 20.79 -6.72 7.88
C GLY A 308 20.51 -5.81 9.08
N ASN A 309 21.46 -4.94 9.46
CA ASN A 309 21.32 -3.93 10.52
C ASN A 309 21.39 -2.48 10.01
N ALA A 310 21.01 -2.21 8.75
CA ALA A 310 21.15 -0.92 8.07
C ALA A 310 20.66 0.29 8.91
N VAL A 311 19.49 0.17 9.55
CA VAL A 311 18.92 1.24 10.40
C VAL A 311 19.89 1.64 11.51
N GLN A 312 20.45 0.67 12.22
CA GLN A 312 21.35 0.95 13.34
C GLN A 312 22.70 1.47 12.87
N ASN A 313 23.20 0.99 11.73
CA ASN A 313 24.45 1.48 11.13
C ASN A 313 24.32 2.94 10.72
N ILE A 314 23.24 3.31 10.01
CA ILE A 314 22.98 4.70 9.64
C ILE A 314 22.74 5.56 10.88
N ARG A 315 22.03 5.06 11.89
CA ARG A 315 21.79 5.78 13.13
C ARG A 315 23.08 6.15 13.87
N ARG A 316 24.15 5.35 13.76
CA ARG A 316 25.48 5.66 14.33
C ARG A 316 26.21 6.79 13.60
N LEU A 317 25.89 7.02 12.33
CA LEU A 317 26.45 8.11 11.52
C LEU A 317 25.66 9.41 11.70
N MET A 318 24.37 9.30 12.04
CA MET A 318 23.50 10.44 12.28
C MET A 318 23.85 11.20 13.57
N PRO A 319 23.53 12.50 13.65
CA PRO A 319 23.62 13.24 14.90
C PRO A 319 22.82 12.59 16.04
N ARG A 320 23.32 12.71 17.28
CA ARG A 320 22.66 12.15 18.47
C ARG A 320 21.33 12.82 18.77
N GLU A 321 21.31 14.14 18.63
CA GLU A 321 20.14 14.99 18.88
C GLU A 321 19.61 15.58 17.58
N PHE A 322 18.30 15.84 17.55
CA PHE A 322 17.62 16.51 16.44
C PHE A 322 17.19 17.91 16.88
N ASN A 323 17.95 18.91 16.47
CA ASN A 323 17.78 20.32 16.84
C ASN A 323 18.14 21.24 15.66
N VAL A 324 18.12 22.57 15.87
CA VAL A 324 18.37 23.57 14.81
C VAL A 324 19.73 23.37 14.13
N GLN A 325 20.76 23.05 14.90
CA GLN A 325 22.13 22.89 14.42
C GLN A 325 22.29 21.59 13.62
N THR A 326 21.67 20.51 14.09
CA THR A 326 21.81 19.17 13.49
C THR A 326 20.76 18.87 12.40
N TYR A 327 19.78 19.76 12.22
CA TYR A 327 18.67 19.61 11.28
C TYR A 327 19.11 19.20 9.86
N GLY A 328 20.07 19.94 9.31
CA GLY A 328 20.58 19.73 7.95
C GLY A 328 21.18 18.34 7.79
N ASP A 329 22.11 17.97 8.67
CA ASP A 329 22.81 16.69 8.64
C ASP A 329 21.86 15.51 8.92
N TRP A 330 20.91 15.69 9.84
CA TRP A 330 19.93 14.66 10.18
C TRP A 330 19.18 14.17 8.94
N PHE A 331 18.57 15.10 8.18
CA PHE A 331 17.86 14.73 6.97
C PHE A 331 18.79 14.39 5.81
N LEU A 332 20.02 14.91 5.79
CA LEU A 332 21.00 14.61 4.74
C LEU A 332 21.32 13.11 4.69
N TYR A 333 21.62 12.48 5.83
CA TYR A 333 21.89 11.05 5.90
C TYR A 333 20.68 10.21 5.47
N ILE A 334 19.48 10.60 5.89
CA ILE A 334 18.26 9.86 5.56
C ILE A 334 17.95 9.97 4.06
N LEU A 335 18.14 11.15 3.46
CA LEU A 335 17.97 11.35 2.02
C LEU A 335 19.02 10.63 1.18
N TYR A 336 20.26 10.46 1.66
CA TYR A 336 21.25 9.64 0.96
C TYR A 336 20.80 8.19 0.83
N VAL A 337 20.26 7.62 1.92
CA VAL A 337 19.73 6.25 1.90
C VAL A 337 18.54 6.13 0.95
N GLU A 338 17.65 7.11 0.94
CA GLU A 338 16.51 7.14 0.03
C GLU A 338 16.93 7.28 -1.44
N GLU A 339 17.82 8.23 -1.77
CA GLU A 339 18.34 8.41 -3.14
C GLU A 339 19.02 7.13 -3.65
N GLU A 340 19.84 6.50 -2.81
CA GLU A 340 20.56 5.28 -3.16
C GLU A 340 19.62 4.09 -3.35
N GLN A 341 18.58 3.95 -2.52
CA GLN A 341 17.55 2.92 -2.74
C GLN A 341 16.86 3.14 -4.08
N MET A 342 16.45 4.36 -4.42
CA MET A 342 15.80 4.66 -5.70
C MET A 342 16.73 4.33 -6.88
N ARG A 343 18.03 4.63 -6.75
CA ARG A 343 19.03 4.27 -7.74
C ARG A 343 19.11 2.74 -7.92
N GLN A 344 19.21 1.98 -6.84
CA GLN A 344 19.27 0.51 -6.90
C GLN A 344 17.98 -0.11 -7.45
N ASP A 345 16.81 0.40 -7.05
CA ASP A 345 15.52 -0.03 -7.58
C ASP A 345 15.48 0.16 -9.10
N LEU A 346 15.97 1.29 -9.60
CA LEU A 346 16.00 1.60 -11.02
C LEU A 346 17.00 0.71 -11.80
N LEU A 347 18.13 0.34 -11.18
CA LEU A 347 19.10 -0.59 -11.78
C LEU A 347 18.51 -1.96 -12.11
N THR A 348 17.49 -2.41 -11.36
CA THR A 348 16.86 -3.72 -11.60
C THR A 348 16.14 -3.83 -12.96
N TYR A 349 15.90 -2.70 -13.62
CA TYR A 349 15.24 -2.63 -14.92
C TYR A 349 16.20 -2.51 -16.11
N ALA A 350 17.51 -2.71 -15.89
CA ALA A 350 18.48 -2.71 -16.99
C ALA A 350 18.09 -3.74 -18.07
N MET A 351 18.24 -3.36 -19.35
CA MET A 351 17.81 -4.18 -20.49
C MET A 351 19.00 -4.49 -21.40
N PRO A 352 19.61 -5.69 -21.29
CA PRO A 352 20.66 -6.11 -22.19
C PRO A 352 20.08 -6.49 -23.54
N ASP A 353 20.87 -6.33 -24.60
CA ASP A 353 20.50 -6.73 -25.96
C ASP A 353 19.13 -6.18 -26.44
N ALA A 354 18.77 -4.98 -26.01
CA ALA A 354 17.54 -4.31 -26.40
C ALA A 354 17.65 -3.70 -27.80
N GLU A 355 16.57 -3.75 -28.56
CA GLU A 355 16.52 -3.12 -29.88
C GLU A 355 15.85 -1.74 -29.78
N ILE A 356 16.43 -0.77 -30.48
CA ILE A 356 15.91 0.59 -30.56
C ILE A 356 15.42 0.84 -31.97
N LYS A 357 14.16 1.26 -32.10
CA LYS A 357 13.55 1.54 -33.40
C LYS A 357 13.83 2.99 -33.81
N PRO A 358 14.47 3.25 -34.97
CA PRO A 358 14.69 4.61 -35.45
C PRO A 358 13.35 5.26 -35.85
N ASN A 359 13.12 6.50 -35.41
CA ASN A 359 11.95 7.32 -35.71
C ASN A 359 12.36 8.80 -35.81
N TYR A 360 13.29 9.08 -36.73
CA TYR A 360 14.08 10.31 -36.77
C TYR A 360 13.21 11.58 -36.70
N PRO A 361 13.58 12.61 -35.90
CA PRO A 361 14.83 12.75 -35.11
C PRO A 361 14.78 12.06 -33.73
N ARG A 362 13.84 11.15 -33.50
CA ARG A 362 13.66 10.42 -32.24
C ARG A 362 13.94 8.92 -32.43
N TYR A 363 13.92 8.21 -31.32
CA TYR A 363 14.16 6.78 -31.24
C TYR A 363 13.16 6.16 -30.27
N ASP A 364 12.59 5.02 -30.61
CA ASP A 364 11.60 4.34 -29.78
C ASP A 364 12.22 3.10 -29.14
N LEU A 365 12.16 3.03 -27.80
CA LEU A 365 12.58 1.89 -27.00
C LEU A 365 11.34 1.26 -26.36
N GLU A 366 11.13 -0.02 -26.61
CA GLU A 366 10.08 -0.80 -25.95
C GLU A 366 10.53 -1.16 -24.54
N VAL A 367 9.74 -0.80 -23.53
CA VAL A 367 10.03 -1.03 -22.11
C VAL A 367 8.82 -1.70 -21.49
N LYS A 368 8.90 -3.00 -21.28
CA LYS A 368 7.82 -3.77 -20.64
C LYS A 368 7.74 -3.40 -19.16
N GLY A 369 6.53 -3.17 -18.65
CA GLY A 369 6.31 -2.72 -17.28
C GLY A 369 6.36 -1.19 -17.07
N LEU A 370 6.60 -0.43 -18.14
CA LEU A 370 6.65 1.04 -18.11
C LEU A 370 5.34 1.66 -17.63
N ALA A 371 4.18 1.15 -18.08
CA ALA A 371 2.87 1.55 -17.59
C ALA A 371 2.78 1.44 -16.06
N GLU A 372 3.44 0.43 -15.46
CA GLU A 372 3.43 0.16 -14.02
C GLU A 372 4.33 1.10 -13.20
N GLY A 373 5.04 2.02 -13.86
CA GLY A 373 6.09 2.82 -13.24
C GLY A 373 7.29 1.95 -12.85
N ARG A 374 7.56 0.89 -13.62
CA ARG A 374 8.62 -0.11 -13.35
C ARG A 374 9.38 -0.46 -14.64
N PRO A 375 10.40 0.32 -15.03
CA PRO A 375 10.99 1.45 -14.30
C PRO A 375 10.09 2.69 -14.30
N SER A 376 10.15 3.47 -13.21
CA SER A 376 9.46 4.76 -13.15
C SER A 376 10.24 5.76 -13.99
N VAL A 377 9.86 5.89 -15.25
CA VAL A 377 10.47 6.82 -16.20
C VAL A 377 9.48 7.94 -16.50
N LEU A 378 9.93 9.18 -16.33
CA LEU A 378 9.17 10.38 -16.64
C LEU A 378 9.73 11.04 -17.90
N THR A 379 8.89 11.83 -18.57
CA THR A 379 9.36 12.72 -19.63
C THR A 379 10.44 13.66 -19.07
N GLY A 380 11.56 13.75 -19.79
CA GLY A 380 12.74 14.50 -19.42
C GLY A 380 13.84 13.73 -18.69
N ASP A 381 13.58 12.50 -18.25
CA ASP A 381 14.57 11.60 -17.64
C ASP A 381 15.64 11.17 -18.66
N TYR A 382 16.77 10.70 -18.13
CA TYR A 382 17.91 10.26 -18.92
C TYR A 382 17.99 8.73 -18.94
N ILE A 383 18.34 8.19 -20.10
CA ILE A 383 18.58 6.77 -20.32
C ILE A 383 19.94 6.64 -20.99
N LEU A 384 20.82 5.83 -20.43
CA LEU A 384 22.13 5.54 -21.00
C LEU A 384 22.03 4.30 -21.88
N ILE A 385 22.62 4.39 -23.07
CA ILE A 385 22.60 3.32 -24.06
C ILE A 385 24.00 3.11 -24.61
N SER A 386 24.43 1.85 -24.71
CA SER A 386 25.72 1.44 -25.29
C SER A 386 25.50 0.28 -26.25
N ARG A 387 26.27 0.16 -27.34
CA ARG A 387 26.06 -0.96 -28.28
C ARG A 387 26.34 -2.29 -27.56
N ALA A 388 25.48 -3.28 -27.77
CA ALA A 388 25.65 -4.58 -27.14
C ALA A 388 26.95 -5.23 -27.66
N GLY A 389 27.78 -5.74 -26.74
CA GLY A 389 29.09 -6.31 -27.05
C GLY A 389 30.24 -5.29 -27.25
N GLU A 390 29.97 -3.98 -27.12
CA GLU A 390 31.00 -2.94 -27.15
C GLU A 390 31.77 -2.89 -25.81
N GLY A 391 33.10 -3.08 -25.84
CA GLY A 391 33.97 -2.96 -24.66
C GLY A 391 34.41 -4.28 -24.00
N GLY A 392 34.94 -5.22 -24.78
CA GLY A 392 35.65 -6.40 -24.23
C GLY A 392 36.86 -6.03 -23.36
N ASP A 393 37.45 -4.86 -23.58
CA ASP A 393 38.37 -4.17 -22.68
C ASP A 393 37.68 -2.98 -21.99
N ARG A 394 37.72 -2.97 -20.65
CA ARG A 394 36.92 -2.13 -19.74
C ARG A 394 37.11 -0.60 -19.87
N THR A 395 37.97 -0.12 -20.76
CA THR A 395 38.34 1.30 -20.89
C THR A 395 37.74 2.01 -22.11
N GLU A 396 37.13 1.31 -23.07
CA GLU A 396 36.64 1.92 -24.32
C GLU A 396 35.11 1.98 -24.47
N ARG A 397 34.34 1.45 -23.51
CA ARG A 397 32.87 1.46 -23.59
C ARG A 397 32.33 2.88 -23.66
N LYS A 398 31.51 3.16 -24.68
CA LYS A 398 30.83 4.45 -24.88
C LYS A 398 29.35 4.34 -24.51
N TRP A 399 28.91 5.25 -23.65
CA TRP A 399 27.51 5.38 -23.25
C TRP A 399 26.94 6.65 -23.85
N HIS A 400 25.90 6.53 -24.67
CA HIS A 400 25.16 7.66 -25.18
C HIS A 400 24.00 7.98 -24.24
N GLU A 401 23.94 9.22 -23.78
CA GLU A 401 22.82 9.70 -22.98
C GLU A 401 21.67 10.09 -23.90
N GLY A 402 20.55 9.39 -23.74
CA GLY A 402 19.29 9.65 -24.40
C GLY A 402 18.31 10.31 -23.44
N ARG A 403 17.54 11.26 -23.94
CA ARG A 403 16.53 11.97 -23.16
C ARG A 403 15.14 11.54 -23.54
N VAL A 404 14.34 11.16 -22.54
CA VAL A 404 12.94 10.78 -22.70
C VAL A 404 12.14 12.02 -23.11
N HIS A 405 11.53 11.96 -24.29
CA HIS A 405 10.67 13.01 -24.85
C HIS A 405 9.18 12.70 -24.67
N LYS A 406 8.82 11.42 -24.67
CA LYS A 406 7.43 10.98 -24.48
C LYS A 406 7.40 9.57 -23.91
N VAL A 407 6.53 9.36 -22.93
CA VAL A 407 6.26 8.04 -22.34
C VAL A 407 4.92 7.54 -22.89
N PHE A 408 4.88 6.31 -23.38
CA PHE A 408 3.67 5.59 -23.79
C PHE A 408 3.44 4.40 -22.85
N LEU A 409 2.40 3.59 -23.10
CA LEU A 409 2.08 2.43 -22.25
C LEU A 409 3.25 1.43 -22.13
N GLU A 410 3.89 1.09 -23.26
CA GLU A 410 4.96 0.07 -23.30
C GLU A 410 6.22 0.54 -24.05
N ARG A 411 6.32 1.83 -24.36
CA ARG A 411 7.50 2.39 -25.04
C ARG A 411 7.84 3.79 -24.58
N VAL A 412 9.12 4.14 -24.65
CA VAL A 412 9.62 5.50 -24.47
C VAL A 412 10.17 6.03 -25.79
N SER A 413 9.86 7.28 -26.09
CA SER A 413 10.47 8.02 -27.19
C SER A 413 11.67 8.80 -26.64
N LEU A 414 12.83 8.61 -27.25
CA LEU A 414 14.13 9.11 -26.85
C LEU A 414 14.70 10.03 -27.93
N ARG A 415 15.54 10.96 -27.50
CA ARG A 415 16.40 11.75 -28.39
C ARG A 415 17.81 11.76 -27.83
N PHE A 416 18.79 11.54 -28.69
CA PHE A 416 20.20 11.56 -28.37
C PHE A 416 20.86 12.81 -28.96
N GLY A 417 22.17 12.99 -28.73
CA GLY A 417 22.97 13.96 -29.46
C GLY A 417 23.03 13.64 -30.96
N ASP A 418 23.41 14.64 -31.76
CA ASP A 418 23.47 14.55 -33.23
C ASP A 418 24.46 13.48 -33.73
N ASP A 419 25.38 13.04 -32.86
CA ASP A 419 26.38 12.01 -33.12
C ASP A 419 25.86 10.58 -32.94
N PHE A 420 24.66 10.39 -32.40
CA PHE A 420 24.05 9.07 -32.21
C PHE A 420 23.22 8.64 -33.42
N ASN A 421 23.51 7.45 -33.94
CA ASN A 421 22.74 6.82 -35.01
C ASN A 421 22.62 5.30 -34.81
N THR A 422 21.51 4.73 -35.26
CA THR A 422 21.24 3.29 -35.21
C THR A 422 20.48 2.79 -36.44
N TYR A 423 20.77 1.56 -36.86
CA TYR A 423 20.08 0.84 -37.93
C TYR A 423 19.24 -0.32 -37.38
N ARG A 424 18.23 -0.75 -38.14
CA ARG A 424 17.31 -1.83 -37.74
C ARG A 424 18.09 -3.11 -37.40
N GLY A 425 17.74 -3.75 -36.28
CA GLY A 425 18.46 -4.93 -35.79
C GLY A 425 19.69 -4.65 -34.90
N THR A 426 20.13 -3.40 -34.75
CA THR A 426 21.21 -3.07 -33.79
C THR A 426 20.72 -3.32 -32.36
N LYS A 427 21.52 -4.03 -31.57
CA LYS A 427 21.24 -4.31 -30.16
C LYS A 427 22.05 -3.39 -29.25
N PHE A 428 21.45 -3.00 -28.15
CA PHE A 428 22.02 -2.09 -27.18
C PHE A 428 21.76 -2.55 -25.76
N ASP A 429 22.73 -2.29 -24.89
CA ASP A 429 22.53 -2.34 -23.46
C ASP A 429 21.94 -1.02 -22.98
N VAL A 430 20.82 -1.10 -22.28
CA VAL A 430 20.06 0.06 -21.80
C VAL A 430 20.07 0.13 -20.28
N GLN A 431 20.46 1.29 -19.76
CA GLN A 431 20.41 1.62 -18.35
C GLN A 431 19.56 2.86 -18.09
N PHE A 432 18.56 2.74 -17.22
CA PHE A 432 17.76 3.86 -16.76
C PHE A 432 18.54 4.67 -15.71
N VAL A 433 18.54 6.00 -15.83
CA VAL A 433 19.24 6.92 -14.91
C VAL A 433 18.25 7.67 -14.04
N PHE A 434 18.52 7.64 -12.74
CA PHE A 434 17.71 8.34 -11.76
C PHE A 434 17.89 9.86 -11.87
N ASN A 435 16.80 10.60 -12.00
CA ASN A 435 16.84 12.06 -12.02
C ASN A 435 17.15 12.63 -10.63
N ARG A 436 18.40 13.03 -10.43
CA ARG A 436 18.90 13.56 -9.16
C ARG A 436 18.50 15.02 -8.88
N ILE A 437 17.86 15.74 -9.80
CA ILE A 437 17.55 17.18 -9.61
C ILE A 437 16.67 17.45 -8.38
N PRO A 438 15.56 16.71 -8.14
CA PRO A 438 14.79 16.81 -6.90
C PRO A 438 15.63 16.69 -5.64
N TYR A 439 16.49 15.66 -5.57
CA TYR A 439 17.34 15.39 -4.41
C TYR A 439 18.43 16.44 -4.25
N ARG A 440 19.05 16.90 -5.35
CA ARG A 440 20.04 17.98 -5.32
C ARG A 440 19.46 19.29 -4.82
N ARG A 441 18.19 19.61 -5.11
CA ARG A 441 17.50 20.77 -4.52
C ARG A 441 17.31 20.60 -3.01
N MET A 442 16.92 19.41 -2.55
CA MET A 442 16.82 19.11 -1.12
C MET A 442 18.19 19.17 -0.43
N TYR A 443 19.25 18.57 -1.00
CA TYR A 443 20.61 18.67 -0.45
C TYR A 443 21.10 20.11 -0.38
N HIS A 444 20.81 20.89 -1.41
CA HIS A 444 21.18 22.29 -1.46
C HIS A 444 20.56 23.09 -0.30
N ILE A 445 19.26 22.92 -0.04
CA ILE A 445 18.61 23.61 1.08
C ILE A 445 19.01 23.05 2.45
N LEU A 446 19.36 21.77 2.55
CA LEU A 446 19.76 21.18 3.83
C LEU A 446 21.15 21.65 4.24
N LYS A 447 22.06 21.83 3.29
CA LYS A 447 23.41 22.38 3.50
C LYS A 447 23.44 23.90 3.60
N ASN A 448 22.33 24.59 3.32
CA ASN A 448 22.22 26.02 3.51
C ASN A 448 22.22 26.36 5.02
N GLY A 449 23.05 27.32 5.43
CA GLY A 449 23.19 27.78 6.82
C GLY A 449 22.00 28.59 7.36
N PHE A 450 20.99 28.92 6.55
CA PHE A 450 19.77 29.58 7.02
C PHE A 450 18.85 28.61 7.75
N ASN A 451 18.96 28.55 9.08
CA ASN A 451 18.20 27.66 9.95
C ASN A 451 17.41 28.46 11.01
N PRO A 452 16.36 29.21 10.63
CA PRO A 452 15.59 30.00 11.59
C PRO A 452 14.84 29.09 12.56
N LYS A 453 15.12 29.23 13.87
CA LYS A 453 14.51 28.43 14.95
C LYS A 453 12.99 28.43 14.87
N ARG A 454 12.36 29.59 14.67
CA ARG A 454 10.91 29.76 14.52
C ARG A 454 10.26 28.89 13.44
N LEU A 455 10.99 28.52 12.39
CA LEU A 455 10.48 27.67 11.29
C LEU A 455 10.92 26.21 11.42
N LEU A 456 11.95 25.89 12.19
CA LEU A 456 12.42 24.50 12.30
C LEU A 456 11.90 23.84 13.58
N PHE A 457 12.02 24.55 14.70
CA PHE A 457 11.68 24.11 16.05
C PHE A 457 11.03 25.27 16.81
N PRO A 458 9.81 25.70 16.41
CA PRO A 458 9.09 26.73 17.14
C PRO A 458 8.78 26.28 18.57
N ASP A 459 8.81 27.23 19.49
CA ASP A 459 8.59 27.05 20.93
C ASP A 459 7.62 28.13 21.45
N PRO A 460 7.19 28.08 22.73
CA PRO A 460 6.21 29.03 23.27
C PRO A 460 6.61 30.51 23.17
N GLU A 461 7.89 30.85 23.10
CA GLU A 461 8.33 32.25 22.98
C GLU A 461 7.89 32.86 21.64
N HIS A 462 7.81 32.04 20.59
CA HIS A 462 7.43 32.46 19.25
C HIS A 462 5.93 32.75 19.07
N ILE A 463 5.10 32.43 20.07
CA ILE A 463 3.65 32.62 20.03
C ILE A 463 3.12 33.52 21.15
N ARG A 464 3.99 34.03 22.02
CA ARG A 464 3.62 34.78 23.24
C ARG A 464 2.72 35.99 22.97
N ASN A 465 2.94 36.64 21.83
CA ASN A 465 2.22 37.85 21.42
C ASN A 465 1.06 37.55 20.47
N ASN A 466 0.87 36.30 20.06
CA ASN A 466 -0.24 35.96 19.20
C ASN A 466 -1.53 36.01 20.02
N ARG A 467 -2.61 36.45 19.37
CA ARG A 467 -3.94 36.56 19.96
C ARG A 467 -4.93 35.90 19.03
N LEU A 468 -6.02 35.39 19.62
CA LEU A 468 -7.16 34.93 18.85
C LEU A 468 -7.74 36.12 18.04
N PRO A 469 -8.18 35.89 16.81
CA PRO A 469 -8.89 36.92 16.05
C PRO A 469 -10.15 37.36 16.79
N THR A 470 -10.36 38.67 16.91
CA THR A 470 -11.57 39.23 17.50
C THR A 470 -12.76 39.06 16.54
N SER A 471 -13.99 39.12 17.07
CA SER A 471 -15.20 39.08 16.23
C SER A 471 -15.22 40.21 15.21
N SER A 472 -14.83 41.43 15.61
CA SER A 472 -14.67 42.58 14.71
C SER A 472 -13.71 42.26 13.56
N GLN A 473 -12.55 41.65 13.83
CA GLN A 473 -11.59 41.28 12.78
C GLN A 473 -12.14 40.26 11.78
N LYS A 474 -13.11 39.42 12.19
CA LYS A 474 -13.80 38.51 11.28
C LYS A 474 -14.87 39.23 10.47
N GLU A 475 -15.63 40.12 11.10
CA GLU A 475 -16.68 40.93 10.46
C GLU A 475 -16.11 41.94 9.45
N ASP A 476 -14.90 42.44 9.68
CA ASP A 476 -14.18 43.35 8.79
C ASP A 476 -13.72 42.67 7.47
N LEU A 477 -13.76 41.33 7.38
CA LEU A 477 -13.36 40.61 6.17
C LEU A 477 -14.39 40.80 5.06
N VAL A 478 -13.98 41.43 3.96
CA VAL A 478 -14.78 41.52 2.74
C VAL A 478 -14.59 40.27 1.91
N LEU A 479 -15.43 39.26 2.15
CA LEU A 479 -15.26 37.92 1.57
C LEU A 479 -15.36 37.91 0.04
N PHE A 480 -14.34 37.36 -0.62
CA PHE A 480 -14.39 37.09 -2.06
C PHE A 480 -15.25 35.87 -2.37
N ASN A 481 -15.12 34.82 -1.54
CA ASN A 481 -16.02 33.68 -1.60
C ASN A 481 -17.14 33.79 -0.54
N ARG A 482 -18.34 34.11 -1.01
CA ARG A 482 -19.54 34.24 -0.14
C ARG A 482 -19.93 32.96 0.58
N GLN A 483 -19.50 31.79 0.11
CA GLN A 483 -19.78 30.50 0.76
C GLN A 483 -19.12 30.37 2.14
N LEU A 484 -18.13 31.22 2.46
CA LEU A 484 -17.43 31.20 3.74
C LEU A 484 -18.19 31.96 4.84
N LYS A 485 -19.23 32.73 4.48
CA LYS A 485 -19.92 33.63 5.42
C LYS A 485 -20.42 32.93 6.67
N ASP A 486 -20.88 31.69 6.52
CA ASP A 486 -21.47 30.91 7.61
C ASP A 486 -20.48 29.87 8.18
N ASP A 487 -19.18 29.94 7.86
CA ASP A 487 -18.13 29.02 8.33
C ASP A 487 -17.13 29.74 9.27
N ASP A 488 -17.46 29.78 10.56
CA ASP A 488 -16.66 30.43 11.61
C ASP A 488 -15.22 29.90 11.71
N GLU A 489 -15.01 28.61 11.43
CA GLU A 489 -13.70 27.98 11.46
C GLU A 489 -12.81 28.47 10.30
N GLN A 490 -13.36 28.55 9.09
CA GLN A 490 -12.66 29.10 7.92
C GLN A 490 -12.44 30.61 8.07
N LEU A 491 -13.44 31.37 8.52
CA LEU A 491 -13.32 32.81 8.78
C LEU A 491 -12.28 33.10 9.86
N GLY A 492 -12.29 32.34 10.96
CA GLY A 492 -11.28 32.44 12.00
C GLY A 492 -9.87 32.15 11.48
N ALA A 493 -9.72 31.15 10.60
CA ALA A 493 -8.43 30.87 9.97
C ALA A 493 -7.95 32.02 9.07
N VAL A 494 -8.83 32.57 8.23
CA VAL A 494 -8.51 33.70 7.35
C VAL A 494 -8.13 34.94 8.18
N ALA A 495 -8.93 35.27 9.19
CA ALA A 495 -8.65 36.41 10.08
C ALA A 495 -7.32 36.22 10.84
N ALA A 496 -7.02 35.01 11.32
CA ALA A 496 -5.75 34.73 11.99
C ALA A 496 -4.56 34.89 11.04
N ILE A 497 -4.66 34.38 9.81
CA ILE A 497 -3.61 34.52 8.79
C ILE A 497 -3.38 35.99 8.43
N MET A 498 -4.46 36.77 8.26
CA MET A 498 -4.39 38.20 7.96
C MET A 498 -3.70 39.02 9.05
N ASN A 499 -3.87 38.62 10.31
CA ASN A 499 -3.34 39.33 11.47
C ASN A 499 -2.02 38.73 11.99
N MET A 500 -1.35 37.87 11.22
CA MET A 500 -0.05 37.33 11.60
C MET A 500 1.01 38.44 11.68
N SER A 501 1.66 38.56 12.84
CA SER A 501 2.85 39.40 12.98
C SER A 501 3.95 38.94 12.00
N PRO A 502 4.69 39.86 11.37
CA PRO A 502 5.79 39.47 10.48
C PRO A 502 6.83 38.63 11.21
N GLY A 503 7.21 37.50 10.61
CA GLY A 503 8.18 36.58 11.21
C GLY A 503 7.61 35.69 12.32
N SER A 504 6.30 35.43 12.34
CA SER A 504 5.70 34.46 13.26
C SER A 504 6.14 33.01 13.01
N ALA A 505 5.84 32.12 13.97
CA ALA A 505 5.88 30.67 13.74
C ALA A 505 4.88 30.27 12.62
N PRO A 506 5.09 29.12 11.94
CA PRO A 506 4.18 28.64 10.91
C PRO A 506 2.73 28.55 11.40
N PHE A 507 1.78 29.05 10.60
CA PHE A 507 0.36 28.85 10.86
C PHE A 507 -0.11 27.57 10.17
N ILE A 508 -0.89 26.73 10.86
CA ILE A 508 -1.41 25.46 10.32
C ILE A 508 -2.91 25.54 10.10
N VAL A 509 -3.37 25.33 8.86
CA VAL A 509 -4.76 25.04 8.54
C VAL A 509 -4.90 23.52 8.43
N PHE A 510 -5.27 22.90 9.55
CA PHE A 510 -5.58 21.49 9.61
C PHE A 510 -7.04 21.27 9.19
N GLY A 511 -7.26 20.32 8.30
CA GLY A 511 -8.62 20.07 7.81
C GLY A 511 -8.73 18.69 7.19
N PRO A 512 -9.72 17.88 7.58
CA PRO A 512 -10.01 16.61 6.93
C PRO A 512 -10.38 16.75 5.44
N PRO A 513 -10.63 15.65 4.71
CA PRO A 513 -11.11 15.69 3.33
C PRO A 513 -12.36 16.55 3.20
N GLY A 514 -12.48 17.34 2.14
CA GLY A 514 -13.70 18.09 1.83
C GLY A 514 -13.98 19.30 2.73
N THR A 515 -13.09 19.69 3.65
CA THR A 515 -13.32 20.81 4.57
C THR A 515 -12.93 22.19 4.05
N GLY A 516 -12.59 22.30 2.76
CA GLY A 516 -12.31 23.60 2.13
C GLY A 516 -10.95 24.22 2.45
N LYS A 517 -9.94 23.45 2.91
CA LYS A 517 -8.56 23.93 3.14
C LYS A 517 -8.02 24.84 2.03
N THR A 518 -8.01 24.35 0.79
CA THR A 518 -7.53 25.11 -0.38
C THR A 518 -8.36 26.37 -0.61
N VAL A 519 -9.68 26.33 -0.37
CA VAL A 519 -10.56 27.49 -0.48
C VAL A 519 -10.20 28.54 0.58
N THR A 520 -9.95 28.10 1.83
CA THR A 520 -9.52 28.95 2.94
C THR A 520 -8.18 29.63 2.62
N LEU A 521 -7.22 28.88 2.07
CA LEU A 521 -5.93 29.45 1.66
C LEU A 521 -6.08 30.48 0.53
N VAL A 522 -6.92 30.20 -0.46
CA VAL A 522 -7.17 31.12 -1.59
C VAL A 522 -7.79 32.42 -1.10
N GLU A 523 -8.80 32.34 -0.23
CA GLU A 523 -9.42 33.52 0.41
C GLU A 523 -8.35 34.32 1.17
N ALA A 524 -7.55 33.68 2.03
CA ALA A 524 -6.50 34.36 2.77
C ALA A 524 -5.47 35.04 1.84
N MET A 525 -5.05 34.38 0.75
CA MET A 525 -4.14 34.98 -0.22
C MET A 525 -4.73 36.23 -0.87
N GLN A 526 -6.01 36.21 -1.24
CA GLN A 526 -6.70 37.37 -1.83
C GLN A 526 -6.82 38.52 -0.84
N GLN A 527 -7.21 38.23 0.40
CA GLN A 527 -7.30 39.23 1.46
C GLN A 527 -5.94 39.92 1.68
N ILE A 528 -4.84 39.15 1.75
CA ILE A 528 -3.48 39.67 1.92
C ILE A 528 -3.11 40.62 0.78
N ILE A 529 -3.27 40.20 -0.48
CA ILE A 529 -2.84 41.04 -1.62
C ILE A 529 -3.73 42.27 -1.80
N THR A 530 -4.99 42.21 -1.34
CA THR A 530 -5.92 43.34 -1.43
C THR A 530 -5.63 44.36 -0.33
N ALA A 531 -5.39 43.90 0.90
CA ALA A 531 -5.09 44.77 2.03
C ALA A 531 -3.73 45.46 1.91
N ASN A 532 -2.73 44.81 1.32
CA ASN A 532 -1.39 45.37 1.19
C ASN A 532 -0.84 45.20 -0.25
N PRO A 533 -0.71 46.28 -1.04
CA PRO A 533 -0.15 46.26 -2.40
C PRO A 533 1.28 45.70 -2.50
N ASP A 534 2.09 45.86 -1.45
CA ASP A 534 3.48 45.39 -1.41
C ASP A 534 3.61 43.91 -1.02
N SER A 535 2.53 43.29 -0.55
CA SER A 535 2.54 41.85 -0.26
C SER A 535 2.74 41.03 -1.52
N ARG A 536 3.67 40.08 -1.40
CA ARG A 536 3.98 39.04 -2.38
C ARG A 536 3.93 37.67 -1.76
N ILE A 537 3.40 36.72 -2.51
CA ILE A 537 3.07 35.37 -2.07
C ILE A 537 3.75 34.33 -2.95
N LEU A 538 4.42 33.37 -2.31
CA LEU A 538 4.83 32.12 -2.95
C LEU A 538 3.89 31.01 -2.46
N ALA A 539 3.04 30.51 -3.36
CA ALA A 539 2.16 29.38 -3.08
C ALA A 539 2.76 28.10 -3.66
N CYS A 540 2.89 27.08 -2.83
CA CYS A 540 3.50 25.80 -3.19
C CYS A 540 2.57 24.64 -2.85
N ALA A 541 2.74 23.53 -3.57
CA ALA A 541 2.21 22.23 -3.17
C ALA A 541 3.21 21.12 -3.56
N PRO A 542 3.24 19.96 -2.89
CA PRO A 542 4.12 18.85 -3.27
C PRO A 542 3.82 18.30 -4.68
N SER A 543 2.56 18.31 -5.10
CA SER A 543 2.12 17.76 -6.40
C SER A 543 1.75 18.83 -7.42
N ASN A 544 1.90 18.49 -8.71
CA ASN A 544 1.48 19.39 -9.80
C ASN A 544 -0.03 19.61 -9.82
N SER A 545 -0.84 18.57 -9.55
CA SER A 545 -2.29 18.67 -9.52
C SER A 545 -2.78 19.64 -8.45
N ALA A 546 -2.22 19.59 -7.23
CA ALA A 546 -2.57 20.54 -6.17
C ALA A 546 -2.18 21.98 -6.53
N ALA A 547 -0.99 22.19 -7.10
CA ALA A 547 -0.55 23.52 -7.57
C ALA A 547 -1.43 24.07 -8.71
N ASP A 548 -1.92 23.19 -9.58
CA ASP A 548 -2.86 23.57 -10.64
C ASP A 548 -4.23 23.92 -10.07
N THR A 549 -4.76 23.16 -9.11
CA THR A 549 -6.02 23.47 -8.41
C THR A 549 -5.95 24.82 -7.70
N LEU A 550 -4.83 25.13 -7.03
CA LEU A 550 -4.60 26.47 -6.45
C LEU A 550 -4.68 27.56 -7.52
N THR A 551 -4.05 27.34 -8.67
CA THR A 551 -4.06 28.31 -9.78
C THR A 551 -5.46 28.47 -10.36
N GLN A 552 -6.19 27.36 -10.55
CA GLN A 552 -7.59 27.37 -11.03
C GLN A 552 -8.50 28.21 -10.13
N LYS A 553 -8.33 28.10 -8.80
CA LYS A 553 -9.11 28.91 -7.85
C LYS A 553 -8.71 30.38 -7.83
N LEU A 554 -7.49 30.71 -8.27
CA LEU A 554 -6.98 32.09 -8.40
C LEU A 554 -7.24 32.70 -9.79
N MET A 555 -7.88 31.98 -10.73
CA MET A 555 -8.03 32.41 -12.13
C MET A 555 -8.88 33.67 -12.35
N HIS A 556 -9.69 34.05 -11.37
CA HIS A 556 -10.45 35.31 -11.43
C HIS A 556 -9.54 36.54 -11.28
N LEU A 557 -8.29 36.35 -10.79
CA LEU A 557 -7.24 37.37 -10.84
C LEU A 557 -6.59 37.41 -12.23
N ALA A 558 -6.05 38.57 -12.59
CA ALA A 558 -5.39 38.74 -13.88
C ALA A 558 -4.08 37.91 -13.99
N PRO A 559 -3.74 37.37 -15.18
CA PRO A 559 -2.45 36.71 -15.42
C PRO A 559 -1.21 37.58 -15.17
N SER A 560 -1.36 38.90 -15.09
CA SER A 560 -0.29 39.83 -14.68
C SER A 560 0.00 39.80 -13.17
N VAL A 561 -0.94 39.29 -12.37
CA VAL A 561 -0.85 39.20 -10.90
C VAL A 561 -0.36 37.82 -10.46
N VAL A 562 -0.87 36.77 -11.11
CA VAL A 562 -0.64 35.37 -10.75
C VAL A 562 0.20 34.67 -11.82
N PHE A 563 1.25 33.96 -11.41
CA PHE A 563 2.08 33.16 -12.31
C PHE A 563 2.23 31.71 -11.85
N ARG A 564 1.88 30.76 -12.72
CA ARG A 564 2.10 29.33 -12.51
C ARG A 564 3.46 28.91 -13.05
N LEU A 565 4.41 28.70 -12.14
CA LEU A 565 5.76 28.24 -12.44
C LEU A 565 5.83 26.71 -12.55
N ASN A 566 5.87 26.21 -13.79
CA ASN A 566 6.00 24.78 -14.09
C ASN A 566 7.46 24.33 -14.23
N ALA A 567 7.71 23.04 -13.97
CA ALA A 567 8.98 22.42 -14.32
C ALA A 567 9.12 22.31 -15.84
N LEU A 568 10.31 22.57 -16.38
CA LEU A 568 10.57 22.54 -17.83
C LEU A 568 10.33 21.15 -18.47
N VAL A 569 10.39 20.09 -17.67
CA VAL A 569 10.16 18.70 -18.09
C VAL A 569 8.68 18.33 -18.22
N ARG A 570 7.78 19.13 -17.64
CA ARG A 570 6.35 18.83 -17.60
C ARG A 570 5.74 18.99 -18.99
N GLU A 571 4.87 18.07 -19.41
CA GLU A 571 4.15 18.21 -20.68
C GLU A 571 2.98 19.19 -20.53
N VAL A 572 2.81 20.09 -21.51
CA VAL A 572 1.78 21.15 -21.48
C VAL A 572 0.36 20.57 -21.47
N LYS A 573 0.14 19.42 -22.12
CA LYS A 573 -1.16 18.72 -22.12
C LYS A 573 -1.57 18.19 -20.75
N ASP A 574 -0.62 17.98 -19.83
CA ASP A 574 -0.88 17.49 -18.48
C ASP A 574 -1.33 18.63 -17.56
N THR A 575 -1.46 19.84 -18.10
CA THR A 575 -1.91 21.04 -17.41
C THR A 575 -3.28 21.44 -17.98
N PRO A 576 -4.28 21.71 -17.12
CA PRO A 576 -5.60 22.18 -17.57
C PRO A 576 -5.47 23.38 -18.51
N THR A 577 -6.16 23.34 -19.64
CA THR A 577 -6.15 24.42 -20.65
C THR A 577 -6.58 25.76 -20.07
N THR A 578 -7.46 25.73 -19.06
CA THR A 578 -7.95 26.90 -18.33
C THR A 578 -6.83 27.72 -17.68
N ILE A 579 -5.73 27.10 -17.24
CA ILE A 579 -4.62 27.81 -16.58
C ILE A 579 -3.43 28.10 -17.51
N HIS A 580 -3.51 27.78 -18.79
CA HIS A 580 -2.47 28.12 -19.77
C HIS A 580 -2.15 29.63 -19.81
N PRO A 581 -3.13 30.57 -19.69
CA PRO A 581 -2.84 32.00 -19.63
C PRO A 581 -1.94 32.42 -18.45
N PHE A 582 -1.90 31.63 -17.38
CA PHE A 582 -1.09 31.89 -16.18
C PHE A 582 0.29 31.22 -16.25
N CYS A 583 0.57 30.48 -17.32
CA CYS A 583 1.85 29.81 -17.55
C CYS A 583 2.66 30.56 -18.60
N LEU A 584 3.98 30.41 -18.57
CA LEU A 584 4.84 30.84 -19.67
C LEU A 584 5.14 29.62 -20.56
N ILE A 585 4.59 29.64 -21.78
CA ILE A 585 4.80 28.61 -22.80
C ILE A 585 5.48 29.28 -23.99
N ASN A 586 6.60 28.73 -24.45
CA ASN A 586 7.34 29.32 -25.57
C ASN A 586 6.80 28.84 -26.94
N GLY A 587 7.36 29.37 -28.04
CA GLY A 587 6.93 29.04 -29.41
C GLY A 587 6.99 27.55 -29.77
N ASN A 588 7.74 26.74 -29.02
CA ASN A 588 7.86 25.30 -29.22
C ASN A 588 6.88 24.49 -28.35
N ARG A 589 5.88 25.14 -27.74
CA ARG A 589 4.85 24.52 -26.89
C ARG A 589 5.43 23.78 -25.68
N VAL A 590 6.52 24.30 -25.10
CA VAL A 590 7.08 23.83 -23.82
C VAL A 590 7.04 24.94 -22.78
N PHE A 591 6.99 24.55 -21.50
CA PHE A 591 7.08 25.52 -20.42
C PHE A 591 8.43 26.23 -20.42
N ALA A 592 8.40 27.51 -20.09
CA ALA A 592 9.56 28.36 -19.96
C ALA A 592 9.56 29.06 -18.59
N ILE A 593 10.71 29.61 -18.23
CA ILE A 593 10.91 30.36 -16.99
C ILE A 593 11.13 31.83 -17.39
N PRO A 594 10.37 32.78 -16.83
CA PRO A 594 10.55 34.20 -17.12
C PRO A 594 11.91 34.72 -16.60
N GLU A 595 12.33 35.86 -17.11
CA GLU A 595 13.50 36.56 -16.57
C GLU A 595 13.23 37.08 -15.16
N LEU A 596 14.30 37.36 -14.40
CA LEU A 596 14.23 37.77 -13.00
C LEU A 596 13.31 38.97 -12.78
N GLU A 597 13.42 39.99 -13.63
CA GLU A 597 12.65 41.24 -13.55
C GLU A 597 11.17 41.01 -13.79
N GLN A 598 10.81 40.11 -14.71
CA GLN A 598 9.42 39.76 -14.96
C GLN A 598 8.88 38.87 -13.84
N LEU A 599 9.67 37.91 -13.34
CA LEU A 599 9.27 37.07 -12.21
C LEU A 599 8.98 37.91 -10.95
N ALA A 600 9.80 38.93 -10.69
CA ALA A 600 9.65 39.82 -9.54
C ALA A 600 8.38 40.69 -9.57
N LYS A 601 7.76 40.88 -10.75
CA LYS A 601 6.55 41.70 -10.89
C LYS A 601 5.29 40.99 -10.39
N TYR A 602 5.22 39.67 -10.54
CA TYR A 602 4.07 38.88 -10.08
C TYR A 602 3.88 39.03 -8.57
N ARG A 603 2.62 39.11 -8.15
CA ARG A 603 2.25 39.21 -6.73
C ARG A 603 2.05 37.84 -6.11
N ILE A 604 1.58 36.87 -6.91
CA ILE A 604 1.44 35.48 -6.50
C ILE A 604 2.19 34.59 -7.49
N VAL A 605 3.13 33.79 -6.99
CA VAL A 605 3.79 32.74 -7.77
C VAL A 605 3.33 31.39 -7.24
N VAL A 606 2.71 30.56 -8.10
CA VAL A 606 2.26 29.21 -7.77
C VAL A 606 3.21 28.18 -8.35
N SER A 607 3.72 27.26 -7.54
CA SER A 607 4.72 26.26 -7.98
C SER A 607 4.59 24.93 -7.24
N THR A 608 5.33 23.91 -7.67
CA THR A 608 5.57 22.76 -6.79
C THR A 608 6.62 23.09 -5.73
N CYS A 609 6.63 22.42 -4.57
CA CYS A 609 7.62 22.65 -3.51
C CYS A 609 9.06 22.63 -4.06
N LEU A 610 9.41 21.59 -4.83
CA LEU A 610 10.73 21.51 -5.46
C LEU A 610 11.02 22.68 -6.41
N SER A 611 10.03 23.20 -7.14
CA SER A 611 10.20 24.33 -8.05
C SER A 611 10.21 25.69 -7.34
N GLY A 612 9.78 25.74 -6.08
CA GLY A 612 9.80 26.93 -5.24
C GLY A 612 11.20 27.49 -4.96
N SER A 613 12.28 26.76 -5.25
CA SER A 613 13.65 27.29 -5.21
C SER A 613 14.06 28.08 -6.45
N VAL A 614 13.36 27.94 -7.58
CA VAL A 614 13.71 28.62 -8.85
C VAL A 614 13.79 30.14 -8.69
N PRO A 615 12.86 30.83 -8.00
CA PRO A 615 12.98 32.27 -7.74
C PRO A 615 14.32 32.65 -7.09
N ALA A 616 14.76 31.90 -6.07
CA ALA A 616 16.06 32.10 -5.43
C ALA A 616 17.22 31.82 -6.39
N SER A 617 17.16 30.73 -7.17
CA SER A 617 18.20 30.36 -8.15
C SER A 617 18.34 31.34 -9.32
N LEU A 618 17.29 32.09 -9.64
CA LEU A 618 17.33 33.22 -10.59
C LEU A 618 17.92 34.49 -9.97
N GLY A 619 18.00 34.56 -8.64
CA GLY A 619 18.61 35.66 -7.91
C GLY A 619 17.65 36.54 -7.11
N LEU A 620 16.38 36.15 -6.93
CA LEU A 620 15.51 36.85 -5.98
C LEU A 620 16.09 36.76 -4.57
N LYS A 621 16.05 37.89 -3.85
CA LYS A 621 16.58 37.99 -2.48
C LYS A 621 15.61 37.35 -1.49
N ARG A 622 16.15 36.84 -0.38
CA ARG A 622 15.35 36.40 0.76
C ARG A 622 14.45 37.53 1.26
N GLY A 623 13.24 37.18 1.68
CA GLY A 623 12.24 38.16 2.13
C GLY A 623 11.49 38.86 0.99
N HIS A 624 11.78 38.55 -0.28
CA HIS A 624 10.97 39.06 -1.41
C HIS A 624 9.50 38.66 -1.29
N PHE A 625 9.24 37.42 -0.84
CA PHE A 625 7.89 36.98 -0.50
C PHE A 625 7.60 37.27 0.97
N THR A 626 6.58 38.09 1.20
CA THR A 626 6.01 38.35 2.53
C THR A 626 5.38 37.10 3.13
N HIS A 627 4.80 36.25 2.28
CA HIS A 627 4.10 35.03 2.70
C HIS A 627 4.51 33.84 1.83
N ILE A 628 4.64 32.68 2.46
CA ILE A 628 4.80 31.38 1.78
C ILE A 628 3.65 30.47 2.22
N PHE A 629 2.82 30.07 1.27
CA PHE A 629 1.72 29.13 1.49
C PHE A 629 2.12 27.76 0.96
N ILE A 630 1.86 26.70 1.73
CA ILE A 630 2.08 25.32 1.29
C ILE A 630 0.79 24.53 1.48
N ASP A 631 0.10 24.25 0.39
CA ASP A 631 -1.07 23.37 0.38
C ASP A 631 -0.63 21.91 0.31
N GLU A 632 -1.46 21.01 0.84
CA GLU A 632 -1.17 19.57 0.94
C GLU A 632 0.19 19.26 1.58
N ALA A 633 0.62 20.08 2.55
CA ALA A 633 1.93 19.99 3.20
C ALA A 633 2.16 18.63 3.91
N GLY A 634 1.07 17.92 4.24
CA GLY A 634 1.11 16.56 4.78
C GLY A 634 1.72 15.52 3.83
N GLN A 635 1.68 15.76 2.52
CA GLN A 635 2.14 14.84 1.47
C GLN A 635 3.64 14.95 1.17
N GLY A 636 4.24 16.11 1.44
CA GLY A 636 5.63 16.38 1.08
C GLY A 636 6.62 15.87 2.12
N LYS A 637 7.76 15.33 1.68
CA LYS A 637 8.87 15.03 2.61
C LYS A 637 9.28 16.34 3.29
N GLU A 638 9.68 16.30 4.55
CA GLU A 638 10.09 17.53 5.24
C GLU A 638 11.22 18.31 4.51
N PRO A 639 12.28 17.66 3.99
CA PRO A 639 13.27 18.35 3.17
C PRO A 639 12.71 18.95 1.87
N GLU A 640 11.66 18.36 1.30
CA GLU A 640 10.99 18.86 0.09
C GLU A 640 10.16 20.11 0.39
N VAL A 641 9.36 20.08 1.46
CA VAL A 641 8.56 21.22 1.94
C VAL A 641 9.45 22.39 2.37
N MET A 642 10.67 22.09 2.84
CA MET A 642 11.67 23.11 3.17
C MET A 642 12.34 23.76 1.97
N VAL A 643 12.21 23.21 0.75
CA VAL A 643 12.79 23.82 -0.45
C VAL A 643 12.31 25.26 -0.67
N PRO A 644 11.00 25.56 -0.74
CA PRO A 644 10.53 26.93 -0.88
C PRO A 644 10.83 27.77 0.36
N ILE A 645 10.70 27.20 1.57
CA ILE A 645 10.89 27.94 2.83
C ILE A 645 12.34 28.37 3.00
N LYS A 646 13.28 27.42 3.07
CA LYS A 646 14.69 27.70 3.35
C LYS A 646 15.38 28.44 2.20
N SER A 647 14.87 28.40 0.97
CA SER A 647 15.50 29.11 -0.15
C SER A 647 15.21 30.60 -0.16
N ILE A 648 13.99 31.03 0.14
CA ILE A 648 13.56 32.43 -0.06
C ILE A 648 12.97 33.13 1.17
N ALA A 649 12.61 32.42 2.24
CA ALA A 649 12.09 33.07 3.45
C ALA A 649 13.14 34.02 4.05
N GLY A 650 12.67 35.21 4.45
CA GLY A 650 13.42 36.21 5.21
C GLY A 650 13.06 36.20 6.70
N LYS A 651 13.54 37.20 7.44
CA LYS A 651 13.21 37.37 8.86
C LYS A 651 11.71 37.57 9.08
N ASP A 652 11.10 38.38 8.23
CA ASP A 652 9.70 38.83 8.35
C ASP A 652 8.71 38.00 7.52
N THR A 653 9.17 36.95 6.82
CA THR A 653 8.30 36.10 6.00
C THR A 653 7.44 35.20 6.88
N ASN A 654 6.12 35.25 6.67
CA ASN A 654 5.14 34.37 7.31
C ASN A 654 4.94 33.09 6.49
N VAL A 655 4.76 31.96 7.18
CA VAL A 655 4.58 30.64 6.53
C VAL A 655 3.24 30.06 6.96
N VAL A 656 2.43 29.65 5.99
CA VAL A 656 1.14 29.00 6.21
C VAL A 656 1.15 27.61 5.59
N LEU A 657 0.79 26.60 6.36
CA LEU A 657 0.73 25.21 5.94
C LEU A 657 -0.73 24.74 5.98
N ALA A 658 -1.22 24.14 4.91
CA ALA A 658 -2.48 23.40 4.95
C ALA A 658 -2.25 21.91 4.69
N GLY A 659 -3.00 21.06 5.38
CA GLY A 659 -2.91 19.62 5.16
C GLY A 659 -3.69 18.81 6.17
N ASP A 660 -3.55 17.50 6.05
CA ASP A 660 -4.18 16.52 6.92
C ASP A 660 -3.17 15.40 7.25
N ASN A 661 -2.86 15.23 8.54
CA ASN A 661 -1.93 14.21 9.03
C ASN A 661 -2.56 12.80 9.12
N GLN A 662 -3.89 12.69 8.97
CA GLN A 662 -4.65 11.43 8.91
C GLN A 662 -4.84 10.90 7.48
N GLN A 663 -4.42 11.66 6.47
CA GLN A 663 -4.35 11.23 5.07
C GLN A 663 -2.95 10.74 4.69
N LEU A 664 -2.78 10.37 3.42
CA LEU A 664 -1.51 9.90 2.85
C LEU A 664 -0.37 10.87 3.13
N GLY A 665 0.71 10.31 3.71
CA GLY A 665 1.96 11.01 3.93
C GLY A 665 2.94 10.87 2.76
N PRO A 666 4.20 11.31 2.95
CA PRO A 666 5.22 11.25 1.91
C PRO A 666 5.56 9.82 1.49
N ILE A 667 5.68 9.61 0.18
CA ILE A 667 6.12 8.34 -0.39
C ILE A 667 7.63 8.19 -0.16
N VAL A 668 8.01 7.10 0.53
CA VAL A 668 9.40 6.75 0.85
C VAL A 668 9.68 5.32 0.42
N ASN A 669 10.64 5.14 -0.49
CA ASN A 669 11.01 3.86 -1.08
C ASN A 669 11.81 3.00 -0.11
N SER A 670 12.84 3.56 0.52
CA SER A 670 13.70 2.83 1.44
C SER A 670 12.97 2.47 2.73
N GLY A 671 12.92 1.17 3.04
CA GLY A 671 12.49 0.69 4.36
C GLY A 671 13.29 1.32 5.51
N THR A 672 14.61 1.44 5.34
CA THR A 672 15.52 2.10 6.30
C THR A 672 15.17 3.57 6.53
N ALA A 673 15.09 4.39 5.48
CA ALA A 673 14.68 5.79 5.56
C ALA A 673 13.27 5.98 6.18
N ARG A 674 12.33 5.07 5.89
CA ARG A 674 10.98 5.09 6.49
C ARG A 674 11.05 4.88 8.00
N LEU A 675 11.82 3.90 8.47
CA LEU A 675 12.05 3.63 9.90
C LEU A 675 12.78 4.79 10.60
N LEU A 676 13.65 5.50 9.88
CA LEU A 676 14.30 6.74 10.31
C LEU A 676 13.41 8.00 10.18
N LYS A 677 12.09 7.82 10.00
CA LYS A 677 11.06 8.87 10.00
C LYS A 677 11.07 9.84 8.82
N LEU A 678 11.66 9.49 7.66
CA LEU A 678 11.48 10.30 6.43
C LEU A 678 10.02 10.39 5.97
N SER A 679 9.20 9.42 6.37
CA SER A 679 7.75 9.38 6.10
C SER A 679 6.92 10.28 7.02
N GLN A 680 7.55 10.97 7.98
CA GLN A 680 6.92 12.04 8.73
C GLN A 680 7.08 13.35 7.94
N SER A 681 5.97 13.99 7.59
CA SER A 681 6.00 15.31 6.95
C SER A 681 6.29 16.41 7.97
N TYR A 682 6.70 17.58 7.46
CA TYR A 682 6.95 18.76 8.29
C TYR A 682 5.70 19.17 9.08
N LEU A 683 4.52 19.15 8.45
CA LEU A 683 3.23 19.40 9.10
C LEU A 683 2.98 18.41 10.24
N ALA A 684 3.14 17.11 9.98
CA ALA A 684 2.94 16.08 10.99
C ALA A 684 3.91 16.23 12.17
N ARG A 685 5.16 16.65 11.92
CA ARG A 685 6.14 16.92 12.99
C ARG A 685 5.73 18.14 13.82
N LEU A 686 5.38 19.25 13.21
CA LEU A 686 4.95 20.45 13.95
C LEU A 686 3.74 20.16 14.84
N MET A 687 2.76 19.40 14.34
CA MET A 687 1.57 19.02 15.11
C MET A 687 1.87 18.14 16.35
N THR A 688 3.09 17.61 16.49
CA THR A 688 3.52 16.91 17.73
C THR A 688 4.04 17.85 18.81
N LEU A 689 4.33 19.11 18.48
CA LEU A 689 4.81 20.10 19.45
C LEU A 689 3.64 20.63 20.27
N SER A 690 3.86 20.84 21.57
CA SER A 690 2.82 21.31 22.51
C SER A 690 2.15 22.61 22.08
N ILE A 691 2.87 23.50 21.42
CA ILE A 691 2.33 24.77 20.92
C ILE A 691 1.27 24.57 19.83
N TYR A 692 1.24 23.43 19.12
CA TYR A 692 0.23 23.13 18.10
C TYR A 692 -0.85 22.16 18.62
N ASN A 693 -0.90 21.89 19.93
CA ASN A 693 -1.95 21.05 20.49
C ASN A 693 -3.33 21.70 20.30
N ILE A 694 -4.27 20.93 19.76
CA ILE A 694 -5.65 21.36 19.46
C ILE A 694 -6.59 21.06 20.65
N GLU A 695 -6.19 20.14 21.52
CA GLU A 695 -6.99 19.60 22.65
C GLU A 695 -6.61 20.23 24.01
N GLY A 696 -6.08 21.47 24.02
CA GLY A 696 -5.72 22.15 25.28
C GLY A 696 -6.93 22.42 26.18
N GLU A 697 -6.74 22.30 27.51
CA GLU A 697 -7.74 22.64 28.53
C GLU A 697 -8.15 24.13 28.48
N ASP A 698 -9.34 24.45 28.99
CA ASP A 698 -9.96 25.79 28.99
C ASP A 698 -9.10 26.92 29.61
N SER A 699 -8.09 26.56 30.41
CA SER A 699 -7.15 27.51 31.04
C SER A 699 -5.93 27.84 30.17
N ASN A 700 -5.67 27.08 29.11
CA ASN A 700 -4.57 27.28 28.17
C ASN A 700 -4.97 26.74 26.79
N PRO A 701 -5.60 27.55 25.90
CA PRO A 701 -6.25 27.10 24.66
C PRO A 701 -5.32 26.43 23.61
N GLY A 702 -4.08 26.09 23.98
CA GLY A 702 -3.07 25.58 23.08
C GLY A 702 -2.82 26.57 21.94
N GLY A 703 -2.30 26.08 20.82
CA GLY A 703 -2.16 26.89 19.62
C GLY A 703 -3.47 27.17 18.88
N ARG A 704 -4.61 26.65 19.36
CA ARG A 704 -5.87 26.62 18.61
C ARG A 704 -6.40 28.03 18.37
N GLY A 705 -6.69 28.33 17.11
CA GLY A 705 -7.11 29.65 16.62
C GLY A 705 -6.00 30.72 16.60
N VAL A 706 -4.81 30.40 17.13
CA VAL A 706 -3.68 31.33 17.26
C VAL A 706 -2.57 30.99 16.26
N ILE A 707 -2.21 29.72 16.16
CA ILE A 707 -1.24 29.16 15.20
C ILE A 707 -1.73 27.90 14.49
N ILE A 708 -2.87 27.34 14.90
CA ILE A 708 -3.52 26.22 14.23
C ILE A 708 -5.04 26.40 14.17
N ALA A 709 -5.63 26.24 12.99
CA ALA A 709 -7.08 26.18 12.80
C ALA A 709 -7.48 24.76 12.35
N LYS A 710 -8.49 24.18 12.98
CA LYS A 710 -9.10 22.89 12.59
C LYS A 710 -10.43 23.16 11.88
N LEU A 711 -10.52 22.79 10.59
CA LEU A 711 -11.75 22.90 9.81
C LEU A 711 -12.59 21.63 10.00
N VAL A 712 -13.88 21.78 10.32
CA VAL A 712 -14.77 20.63 10.67
C VAL A 712 -15.97 20.45 9.74
N LYS A 713 -16.37 21.46 8.98
CA LYS A 713 -17.48 21.37 8.02
C LYS A 713 -17.01 20.70 6.73
N ASN A 714 -17.56 19.54 6.38
CA ASN A 714 -17.27 18.79 5.16
C ASN A 714 -18.30 19.12 4.07
N PHE A 715 -17.84 19.65 2.94
CA PHE A 715 -18.69 20.07 1.82
C PHE A 715 -18.69 19.07 0.66
N ARG A 716 -18.16 17.85 0.86
CA ARG A 716 -17.90 16.90 -0.22
C ARG A 716 -18.86 15.73 -0.25
N SER A 717 -19.02 15.05 0.87
CA SER A 717 -19.51 13.67 0.90
C SER A 717 -20.88 13.56 1.55
N HIS A 718 -21.67 12.63 1.05
CA HIS A 718 -22.92 12.20 1.68
C HIS A 718 -22.68 11.82 3.17
N PRO A 719 -23.62 12.15 4.10
CA PRO A 719 -23.46 11.84 5.52
C PRO A 719 -23.06 10.39 5.81
N ALA A 720 -23.74 9.42 5.20
CA ALA A 720 -23.42 8.00 5.38
C ALA A 720 -21.98 7.63 4.96
N ILE A 721 -21.44 8.24 3.91
CA ILE A 721 -20.04 7.99 3.47
C ILE A 721 -19.06 8.59 4.47
N LEU A 722 -19.40 9.73 5.06
CA LEU A 722 -18.53 10.47 5.98
C LEU A 722 -18.51 9.87 7.39
N GLU A 723 -19.61 9.28 7.84
CA GLU A 723 -19.81 8.81 9.22
C GLU A 723 -18.69 7.91 9.73
N PHE A 724 -18.41 6.80 9.05
CA PHE A 724 -17.39 5.86 9.51
C PHE A 724 -15.97 6.46 9.54
N PRO A 725 -15.46 7.12 8.47
CA PRO A 725 -14.18 7.82 8.55
C PRO A 725 -14.14 8.92 9.62
N ASN A 726 -15.25 9.63 9.84
CA ASN A 726 -15.33 10.67 10.86
C ASN A 726 -15.10 10.10 12.26
N THR A 727 -15.77 9.01 12.60
CA THR A 727 -15.58 8.32 13.89
C THR A 727 -14.18 7.73 14.02
N GLN A 728 -13.65 7.10 12.97
CA GLN A 728 -12.38 6.37 13.05
C GLN A 728 -11.11 7.25 13.00
N PHE A 729 -11.19 8.44 12.41
CA PHE A 729 -10.01 9.29 12.15
C PHE A 729 -10.12 10.70 12.73
N TYR A 730 -11.32 11.17 13.04
CA TYR A 730 -11.58 12.58 13.33
C TYR A 730 -12.48 12.81 14.56
N ASN A 731 -12.54 11.83 15.47
CA ASN A 731 -13.26 11.91 16.75
C ASN A 731 -14.74 12.31 16.61
N SER A 732 -15.37 11.96 15.48
CA SER A 732 -16.75 12.35 15.17
C SER A 732 -17.02 13.86 15.12
N GLU A 733 -15.98 14.69 14.96
CA GLU A 733 -16.13 16.15 14.95
C GLU A 733 -16.62 16.71 13.60
N LEU A 734 -16.49 15.95 12.50
CA LEU A 734 -16.87 16.43 11.17
C LEU A 734 -18.39 16.57 11.01
N ARG A 735 -18.80 17.64 10.35
CA ARG A 735 -20.20 17.96 10.06
C ARG A 735 -20.43 17.93 8.56
N SER A 736 -21.42 17.16 8.07
CA SER A 736 -21.75 17.14 6.65
C SER A 736 -22.53 18.41 6.27
N CYS A 737 -21.97 19.17 5.33
CA CYS A 737 -22.50 20.43 4.80
C CYS A 737 -22.43 20.45 3.25
N GLY A 738 -22.27 19.29 2.60
CA GLY A 738 -22.23 19.20 1.15
C GLY A 738 -23.56 19.59 0.51
N ASP A 739 -23.50 20.04 -0.74
CA ASP A 739 -24.70 20.37 -1.52
C ASP A 739 -25.60 19.14 -1.65
N ASN A 740 -26.79 19.19 -1.04
CA ASN A 740 -27.77 18.11 -1.05
C ASN A 740 -28.12 17.65 -2.48
N ALA A 741 -28.18 18.56 -3.45
CA ALA A 741 -28.50 18.21 -4.83
C ALA A 741 -27.44 17.29 -5.46
N LEU A 742 -26.18 17.43 -5.06
CA LEU A 742 -25.07 16.60 -5.52
C LEU A 742 -24.93 15.34 -4.65
N VAL A 743 -24.76 15.49 -3.33
CA VAL A 743 -24.37 14.40 -2.44
C VAL A 743 -25.47 13.36 -2.24
N ARG A 744 -26.75 13.77 -2.32
CA ARG A 744 -27.91 12.84 -2.23
C ARG A 744 -28.39 12.34 -3.58
N SER A 745 -27.78 12.78 -4.68
CA SER A 745 -28.28 12.50 -6.04
C SER A 745 -28.39 11.00 -6.40
N LEU A 746 -27.62 10.14 -5.73
CA LEU A 746 -27.56 8.70 -5.97
C LEU A 746 -28.14 7.85 -4.82
N GLU A 747 -28.70 8.46 -3.78
CA GLU A 747 -29.26 7.73 -2.62
C GLU A 747 -30.42 6.80 -3.00
N ASN A 748 -31.11 7.12 -4.11
CA ASN A 748 -32.24 6.38 -4.64
C ASN A 748 -31.95 5.60 -5.92
N TRP A 749 -30.67 5.44 -6.31
CA TRP A 749 -30.30 4.66 -7.49
C TRP A 749 -30.78 3.19 -7.35
N GLU A 750 -31.26 2.60 -8.44
CA GLU A 750 -31.96 1.30 -8.42
C GLU A 750 -31.10 0.16 -7.90
N GLU A 751 -29.79 0.22 -8.13
CA GLU A 751 -28.87 -0.80 -7.65
C GLU A 751 -28.42 -0.61 -6.19
N VAL A 752 -28.76 0.49 -5.52
CA VAL A 752 -28.50 0.61 -4.08
C VAL A 752 -29.46 -0.31 -3.32
N PRO A 753 -28.98 -1.25 -2.48
CA PRO A 753 -29.86 -2.20 -1.80
C PRO A 753 -30.87 -1.50 -0.86
N THR A 754 -30.39 -0.53 -0.07
CA THR A 754 -31.22 0.25 0.86
C THR A 754 -31.23 1.72 0.45
N LYS A 755 -32.41 2.23 0.12
CA LYS A 755 -32.60 3.65 -0.24
C LYS A 755 -32.14 4.56 0.90
N GLY A 756 -31.44 5.64 0.57
CA GLY A 756 -30.86 6.56 1.57
C GLY A 756 -29.47 6.16 2.08
N PHE A 757 -28.98 4.95 1.79
CA PHE A 757 -27.65 4.49 2.17
C PHE A 757 -26.76 4.23 0.94
N PRO A 758 -26.11 5.27 0.37
CA PRO A 758 -25.37 5.16 -0.90
C PRO A 758 -23.96 4.59 -0.71
N ILE A 759 -23.86 3.46 -0.01
CA ILE A 759 -22.63 2.66 0.10
C ILE A 759 -22.97 1.22 -0.24
N ILE A 760 -22.21 0.63 -1.16
CA ILE A 760 -22.36 -0.76 -1.56
C ILE A 760 -21.05 -1.49 -1.27
N PHE A 761 -21.08 -2.53 -0.44
CA PHE A 761 -20.03 -3.54 -0.42
C PHE A 761 -20.51 -4.76 -1.22
N HIS A 762 -19.83 -5.05 -2.33
CA HIS A 762 -20.06 -6.22 -3.15
C HIS A 762 -19.00 -7.28 -2.81
N GLY A 763 -19.37 -8.25 -1.98
CA GLY A 763 -18.51 -9.35 -1.57
C GLY A 763 -18.27 -10.35 -2.69
N VAL A 764 -17.00 -10.57 -3.05
CA VAL A 764 -16.58 -11.45 -4.14
C VAL A 764 -15.38 -12.27 -3.68
N VAL A 765 -15.50 -13.60 -3.74
CA VAL A 765 -14.38 -14.51 -3.49
C VAL A 765 -13.82 -14.93 -4.85
N GLY A 766 -12.90 -14.13 -5.39
CA GLY A 766 -12.29 -14.40 -6.71
C GLY A 766 -10.97 -15.16 -6.61
N LYS A 767 -10.22 -15.21 -7.72
CA LYS A 767 -8.83 -15.67 -7.75
C LYS A 767 -7.92 -14.53 -8.18
N ASP A 768 -7.06 -14.03 -7.28
CA ASP A 768 -6.01 -13.10 -7.67
C ASP A 768 -4.89 -13.81 -8.43
N GLN A 769 -4.52 -13.24 -9.57
CA GLN A 769 -3.56 -13.76 -10.53
C GLN A 769 -2.46 -12.74 -10.79
N GLN A 770 -1.36 -13.17 -11.40
CA GLN A 770 -0.22 -12.32 -11.76
C GLN A 770 0.20 -12.59 -13.20
N GLU A 771 0.69 -11.57 -13.89
CA GLU A 771 1.26 -11.72 -15.24
C GLU A 771 2.68 -12.27 -15.18
N LYS A 772 3.14 -12.92 -16.26
CA LYS A 772 4.47 -13.56 -16.36
C LYS A 772 5.63 -12.71 -15.84
N ARG A 773 5.66 -11.43 -16.23
CA ARG A 773 6.75 -10.48 -15.96
C ARG A 773 6.38 -9.40 -14.94
N SER A 774 5.13 -9.38 -14.47
CA SER A 774 4.66 -8.38 -13.50
C SER A 774 4.43 -9.03 -12.15
N PRO A 775 5.02 -8.50 -11.06
CA PRO A 775 4.67 -8.93 -9.71
C PRO A 775 3.32 -8.33 -9.26
N SER A 776 2.63 -7.53 -10.09
CA SER A 776 1.34 -6.94 -9.74
C SER A 776 0.21 -7.99 -9.81
N PHE A 777 -0.76 -7.87 -8.91
CA PHE A 777 -1.92 -8.74 -8.87
C PHE A 777 -3.10 -8.14 -9.65
N PHE A 778 -3.97 -9.01 -10.17
CA PHE A 778 -5.27 -8.63 -10.72
C PHE A 778 -6.29 -9.72 -10.41
N ASN A 779 -7.57 -9.35 -10.40
CA ASN A 779 -8.69 -10.22 -10.13
C ASN A 779 -9.75 -9.97 -11.22
N PRO A 780 -9.92 -10.89 -12.18
CA PRO A 780 -10.87 -10.75 -13.27
C PRO A 780 -12.31 -10.55 -12.79
N ASP A 781 -12.74 -11.27 -11.74
CA ASP A 781 -14.11 -11.21 -11.21
C ASP A 781 -14.44 -9.80 -10.71
N GLU A 782 -13.52 -9.21 -9.94
CA GLU A 782 -13.67 -7.83 -9.49
C GLU A 782 -13.68 -6.84 -10.67
N ALA A 783 -12.79 -7.04 -11.66
CA ALA A 783 -12.68 -6.13 -12.81
C ALA A 783 -13.96 -6.13 -13.68
N ILE A 784 -14.57 -7.29 -13.88
CA ILE A 784 -15.85 -7.44 -14.59
C ILE A 784 -16.97 -6.70 -13.84
N LEU A 785 -17.04 -6.85 -12.51
CA LEU A 785 -18.04 -6.15 -11.70
C LEU A 785 -17.84 -4.63 -11.69
N VAL A 786 -16.60 -4.14 -11.65
CA VAL A 786 -16.30 -2.72 -11.84
C VAL A 786 -16.90 -2.23 -13.16
N SER A 787 -16.63 -2.93 -14.26
CA SER A 787 -17.15 -2.58 -15.59
C SER A 787 -18.69 -2.57 -15.62
N LYS A 788 -19.33 -3.57 -15.00
CA LYS A 788 -20.80 -3.67 -14.90
C LYS A 788 -21.40 -2.46 -14.18
N TYR A 789 -20.85 -2.08 -13.02
CA TYR A 789 -21.34 -0.91 -12.28
C TYR A 789 -21.11 0.39 -13.03
N CYS A 790 -19.93 0.59 -13.64
CA CYS A 790 -19.66 1.75 -14.49
C CYS A 790 -20.70 1.88 -15.62
N LEU A 791 -20.99 0.77 -16.31
CA LEU A 791 -21.95 0.74 -17.40
C LEU A 791 -23.38 1.06 -16.92
N SER A 792 -23.80 0.48 -15.80
CA SER A 792 -25.12 0.72 -15.23
C SER A 792 -25.32 2.19 -14.84
N LEU A 793 -24.34 2.79 -14.17
CA LEU A 793 -24.38 4.21 -13.79
C LEU A 793 -24.48 5.15 -14.99
N VAL A 794 -23.71 4.89 -16.05
CA VAL A 794 -23.72 5.72 -17.26
C VAL A 794 -24.97 5.51 -18.11
N ASN A 795 -25.55 4.31 -18.09
CA ASN A 795 -26.78 4.01 -18.83
C ASN A 795 -28.05 4.52 -18.13
N ASP A 796 -28.03 4.73 -16.80
CA ASP A 796 -29.13 5.33 -16.07
C ASP A 796 -29.24 6.84 -16.36
N ARG A 797 -29.98 7.17 -17.42
CA ARG A 797 -30.23 8.54 -17.84
C ARG A 797 -30.97 9.37 -16.80
N LYS A 798 -31.73 8.75 -15.87
CA LYS A 798 -32.46 9.49 -14.82
C LYS A 798 -31.49 10.11 -13.81
N LYS A 799 -30.32 9.50 -13.61
CA LYS A 799 -29.29 9.98 -12.67
C LYS A 799 -28.26 10.90 -13.32
N GLY A 800 -28.15 10.86 -14.64
CA GLY A 800 -27.30 11.77 -15.43
C GLY A 800 -25.83 11.69 -15.04
N VAL A 801 -25.31 10.50 -14.71
CA VAL A 801 -23.90 10.29 -14.37
C VAL A 801 -23.10 10.14 -15.67
N ARG A 802 -22.07 10.97 -15.85
CA ARG A 802 -21.14 10.86 -16.99
C ARG A 802 -19.89 10.09 -16.59
N ALA A 803 -19.17 9.55 -17.57
CA ALA A 803 -17.91 8.83 -17.34
C ALA A 803 -16.91 9.60 -16.47
N GLN A 804 -16.72 10.90 -16.73
CA GLN A 804 -15.83 11.77 -15.94
C GLN A 804 -16.25 11.93 -14.46
N ASP A 805 -17.53 11.68 -14.14
CA ASP A 805 -18.07 11.78 -12.79
C ASP A 805 -17.73 10.51 -11.95
N ILE A 806 -17.18 9.47 -12.58
CA ILE A 806 -16.79 8.19 -11.98
C ILE A 806 -15.27 8.10 -11.83
N GLY A 807 -14.82 7.64 -10.65
CA GLY A 807 -13.43 7.26 -10.41
C GLY A 807 -13.32 5.83 -9.93
N VAL A 808 -12.39 5.06 -10.50
CA VAL A 808 -12.08 3.71 -10.06
C VAL A 808 -10.72 3.69 -9.36
N ILE A 809 -10.73 3.26 -8.10
CA ILE A 809 -9.54 3.14 -7.25
C ILE A 809 -9.17 1.67 -7.11
N THR A 810 -7.93 1.32 -7.45
CA THR A 810 -7.38 -0.01 -7.17
C THR A 810 -5.90 0.09 -6.78
N PRO A 811 -5.45 -0.66 -5.76
CA PRO A 811 -4.08 -0.58 -5.27
C PRO A 811 -3.08 -1.29 -6.19
N TYR A 812 -3.55 -2.14 -7.11
CA TYR A 812 -2.71 -2.93 -7.98
C TYR A 812 -2.74 -2.43 -9.41
N HIS A 813 -1.55 -2.31 -9.98
CA HIS A 813 -1.39 -1.87 -11.35
C HIS A 813 -1.95 -2.85 -12.37
N GLY A 814 -1.73 -4.16 -12.17
CA GLY A 814 -2.29 -5.21 -13.03
C GLY A 814 -3.81 -5.06 -13.13
N GLN A 815 -4.48 -4.87 -11.99
CA GLN A 815 -5.92 -4.60 -11.94
C GLN A 815 -6.31 -3.33 -12.71
N ARG A 816 -5.54 -2.25 -12.57
CA ARG A 816 -5.79 -1.00 -13.30
C ARG A 816 -5.78 -1.21 -14.83
N ILE A 817 -4.82 -1.97 -15.35
CA ILE A 817 -4.74 -2.29 -16.79
C ILE A 817 -5.97 -3.09 -17.21
N LYS A 818 -6.29 -4.17 -16.49
CA LYS A 818 -7.42 -5.05 -16.83
C LYS A 818 -8.76 -4.30 -16.82
N ILE A 819 -8.97 -3.43 -15.84
CA ILE A 819 -10.17 -2.57 -15.78
C ILE A 819 -10.18 -1.61 -16.98
N LYS A 820 -9.08 -0.91 -17.28
CA LYS A 820 -9.03 -0.01 -18.46
C LYS A 820 -9.32 -0.74 -19.76
N GLN A 821 -8.74 -1.93 -19.97
CA GLN A 821 -9.01 -2.76 -21.14
C GLN A 821 -10.50 -3.12 -21.29
N LEU A 822 -11.25 -3.23 -20.18
CA LEU A 822 -12.70 -3.45 -20.22
C LEU A 822 -13.47 -2.16 -20.52
N LEU A 823 -13.06 -1.03 -19.94
CA LEU A 823 -13.75 0.26 -20.11
C LEU A 823 -13.52 0.84 -21.51
N ASP A 824 -12.29 0.78 -22.03
CA ASP A 824 -11.90 1.34 -23.34
C ASP A 824 -12.63 0.66 -24.51
N LYS A 825 -13.21 -0.53 -24.31
CA LYS A 825 -14.06 -1.20 -25.33
C LYS A 825 -15.39 -0.49 -25.56
N ASN A 826 -15.85 0.29 -24.61
CA ASN A 826 -17.09 1.04 -24.72
C ASN A 826 -16.77 2.54 -24.75
N PRO A 827 -17.00 3.23 -25.89
CA PRO A 827 -16.73 4.67 -26.01
C PRO A 827 -17.42 5.53 -24.94
N LYS A 828 -18.53 5.06 -24.35
CA LYS A 828 -19.21 5.77 -23.25
C LYS A 828 -18.45 5.74 -21.92
N LEU A 829 -17.46 4.87 -21.77
CA LEU A 829 -16.72 4.62 -20.53
C LEU A 829 -15.24 5.04 -20.61
N GLU A 830 -14.76 5.48 -21.79
CA GLU A 830 -13.35 5.82 -22.04
C GLU A 830 -12.82 6.92 -21.11
N ASP A 831 -13.65 7.90 -20.75
CA ASP A 831 -13.28 9.02 -19.88
C ASP A 831 -13.25 8.68 -18.37
N ILE A 832 -13.52 7.42 -17.99
CA ILE A 832 -13.48 7.01 -16.58
C ILE A 832 -12.02 6.98 -16.11
N THR A 833 -11.74 7.71 -15.03
CA THR A 833 -10.41 7.70 -14.43
C THR A 833 -10.20 6.40 -13.63
N VAL A 834 -9.17 5.62 -13.96
CA VAL A 834 -8.74 4.43 -13.18
C VAL A 834 -7.31 4.64 -12.67
N GLY A 835 -7.09 4.50 -11.36
CA GLY A 835 -5.82 4.87 -10.73
C GLY A 835 -5.64 4.33 -9.31
N SER A 836 -4.47 4.57 -8.73
CA SER A 836 -4.19 4.24 -7.32
C SER A 836 -4.73 5.32 -6.39
N VAL A 837 -4.78 5.04 -5.08
CA VAL A 837 -5.20 6.00 -4.06
C VAL A 837 -4.37 7.29 -4.12
N GLU A 838 -3.06 7.18 -4.35
CA GLU A 838 -2.15 8.32 -4.50
C GLU A 838 -2.53 9.24 -5.67
N GLN A 839 -2.98 8.67 -6.80
CA GLN A 839 -3.39 9.45 -7.97
C GLN A 839 -4.69 10.24 -7.70
N PHE A 840 -5.59 9.69 -6.89
CA PHE A 840 -6.86 10.31 -6.52
C PHE A 840 -6.74 11.28 -5.34
N GLN A 841 -5.57 11.37 -4.70
CA GLN A 841 -5.38 12.31 -3.61
C GLN A 841 -5.55 13.77 -4.09
N GLY A 842 -6.33 14.55 -3.35
CA GLY A 842 -6.71 15.91 -3.73
C GLY A 842 -7.79 16.00 -4.82
N GLN A 843 -8.18 14.89 -5.44
CA GLN A 843 -9.32 14.80 -6.36
C GLN A 843 -10.57 14.31 -5.64
N GLU A 844 -11.72 14.47 -6.27
CA GLU A 844 -13.01 13.96 -5.84
C GLU A 844 -13.84 13.56 -7.07
N ARG A 845 -14.79 12.65 -6.87
CA ARG A 845 -15.71 12.17 -7.93
C ARG A 845 -17.09 11.98 -7.34
N ARG A 846 -18.12 12.13 -8.19
CA ARG A 846 -19.51 11.87 -7.81
C ARG A 846 -19.68 10.43 -7.34
N VAL A 847 -19.06 9.50 -8.08
CA VAL A 847 -19.00 8.07 -7.74
C VAL A 847 -17.56 7.59 -7.61
N ILE A 848 -17.28 6.83 -6.57
CA ILE A 848 -16.04 6.07 -6.44
C ILE A 848 -16.35 4.58 -6.38
N ILE A 849 -15.64 3.82 -7.21
CA ILE A 849 -15.63 2.35 -7.17
C ILE A 849 -14.24 1.89 -6.75
N MET A 850 -14.15 1.08 -5.70
CA MET A 850 -12.90 0.57 -5.17
C MET A 850 -12.82 -0.95 -5.38
N SER A 851 -11.74 -1.43 -6.01
CA SER A 851 -11.43 -2.86 -6.16
C SER A 851 -10.21 -3.22 -5.32
N THR A 852 -10.37 -4.21 -4.42
CA THR A 852 -9.36 -4.62 -3.43
C THR A 852 -8.43 -5.74 -3.92
N VAL A 853 -8.86 -6.48 -4.94
CA VAL A 853 -8.14 -7.50 -5.72
C VAL A 853 -7.85 -8.80 -4.99
N ARG A 854 -7.24 -8.74 -3.80
CA ARG A 854 -6.68 -9.93 -3.14
C ARG A 854 -7.78 -10.88 -2.68
N SER A 855 -7.62 -12.17 -2.99
CA SER A 855 -8.58 -13.21 -2.65
C SER A 855 -7.96 -14.54 -2.20
N ASN A 856 -6.63 -14.70 -2.24
CA ASN A 856 -5.94 -15.96 -1.93
C ASN A 856 -5.60 -16.14 -0.43
N GLU A 857 -6.13 -17.20 0.17
CA GLU A 857 -5.90 -17.61 1.57
C GLU A 857 -4.53 -18.27 1.82
N HIS A 858 -3.86 -18.83 0.81
CA HIS A 858 -2.61 -19.59 1.00
C HIS A 858 -1.42 -18.75 1.48
N TYR A 859 -1.52 -17.42 1.44
CA TYR A 859 -0.51 -16.50 2.00
C TYR A 859 -0.84 -16.03 3.42
N VAL A 860 -1.97 -16.43 4.01
CA VAL A 860 -2.42 -16.00 5.36
C VAL A 860 -1.48 -16.49 6.47
N THR A 861 -0.76 -17.59 6.26
CA THR A 861 0.29 -18.08 7.18
C THR A 861 1.57 -17.24 7.17
N ALA A 862 1.73 -16.32 6.22
CA ALA A 862 2.85 -15.40 6.14
C ALA A 862 2.37 -13.94 6.29
N ASP A 863 2.15 -13.50 7.54
CA ASP A 863 1.87 -12.12 7.94
C ASP A 863 0.61 -11.49 7.28
N ILE A 864 -0.45 -11.21 8.06
CA ILE A 864 -1.70 -10.55 7.59
C ILE A 864 -1.38 -9.28 6.80
N ARG A 865 -0.38 -8.52 7.29
CA ARG A 865 0.13 -7.30 6.64
C ARG A 865 0.80 -7.54 5.29
N ARG A 866 1.35 -8.73 5.02
CA ARG A 866 1.84 -9.10 3.68
C ARG A 866 0.71 -9.54 2.77
N SER A 867 -0.31 -10.21 3.32
CA SER A 867 -1.49 -10.67 2.56
C SER A 867 -2.36 -9.50 2.10
N LEU A 868 -2.76 -8.60 3.01
CA LEU A 868 -3.51 -7.39 2.68
C LEU A 868 -2.60 -6.28 2.11
N GLY A 869 -1.31 -6.30 2.46
CA GLY A 869 -0.31 -5.40 1.88
C GLY A 869 -0.70 -3.92 2.03
N PHE A 870 -0.81 -3.24 0.89
CA PHE A 870 -1.20 -1.84 0.76
C PHE A 870 -2.60 -1.54 1.30
N VAL A 871 -3.52 -2.52 1.27
CA VAL A 871 -4.93 -2.37 1.62
C VAL A 871 -5.14 -2.14 3.12
N ALA A 872 -4.25 -2.67 3.97
CA ALA A 872 -4.30 -2.50 5.43
C ALA A 872 -3.79 -1.13 5.93
N ASP A 873 -3.34 -0.24 5.03
CA ASP A 873 -2.87 1.07 5.42
C ASP A 873 -4.06 2.00 5.76
N ARG A 874 -4.15 2.38 7.04
CA ARG A 874 -5.21 3.23 7.59
C ARG A 874 -5.39 4.56 6.84
N ARG A 875 -4.29 5.20 6.41
CA ARG A 875 -4.33 6.49 5.72
C ARG A 875 -4.84 6.34 4.29
N ARG A 876 -4.46 5.25 3.62
CA ARG A 876 -4.97 4.91 2.27
C ARG A 876 -6.45 4.59 2.30
N PHE A 877 -6.90 3.82 3.30
CA PHE A 877 -8.32 3.58 3.52
C PHE A 877 -9.08 4.90 3.64
N ASN A 878 -8.64 5.79 4.53
CA ASN A 878 -9.28 7.08 4.76
C ASN A 878 -9.34 7.91 3.46
N VAL A 879 -8.23 8.02 2.73
CA VAL A 879 -8.21 8.75 1.45
C VAL A 879 -9.19 8.15 0.46
N ALA A 880 -9.17 6.82 0.25
CA ALA A 880 -9.97 6.13 -0.76
C ALA A 880 -11.47 6.27 -0.51
N VAL A 881 -11.94 6.04 0.72
CA VAL A 881 -13.36 6.14 1.11
C VAL A 881 -13.86 7.58 0.98
N THR A 882 -13.03 8.58 1.34
CA THR A 882 -13.42 10.01 1.34
C THR A 882 -13.26 10.72 -0.01
N ARG A 883 -13.06 9.96 -1.10
CA ARG A 883 -13.06 10.50 -2.48
C ARG A 883 -14.47 10.63 -3.07
N ALA A 884 -15.42 9.85 -2.56
CA ALA A 884 -16.79 9.81 -3.07
C ALA A 884 -17.60 11.01 -2.57
N GLN A 885 -18.33 11.65 -3.48
CA GLN A 885 -19.30 12.69 -3.11
C GLN A 885 -20.69 12.09 -2.84
N ALA A 886 -21.20 11.25 -3.75
CA ALA A 886 -22.60 10.80 -3.72
C ALA A 886 -22.78 9.28 -3.61
N LEU A 887 -21.84 8.46 -4.09
CA LEU A 887 -21.93 7.00 -4.04
C LEU A 887 -20.55 6.35 -3.91
N LEU A 888 -20.42 5.41 -2.98
CA LEU A 888 -19.24 4.59 -2.79
C LEU A 888 -19.58 3.10 -3.04
N ILE A 889 -18.85 2.47 -3.96
CA ILE A 889 -18.94 1.03 -4.21
C ILE A 889 -17.60 0.40 -3.88
N VAL A 890 -17.59 -0.64 -3.06
CA VAL A 890 -16.41 -1.42 -2.69
C VAL A 890 -16.62 -2.84 -3.16
N ILE A 891 -15.64 -3.40 -3.89
CA ILE A 891 -15.65 -4.75 -4.43
C ILE A 891 -14.43 -5.47 -3.90
N GLY A 892 -14.63 -6.62 -3.25
CA GLY A 892 -13.54 -7.33 -2.61
C GLY A 892 -13.95 -8.59 -1.88
N ASN A 893 -12.95 -9.34 -1.42
CA ASN A 893 -13.17 -10.56 -0.65
C ASN A 893 -13.45 -10.22 0.83
N PRO A 894 -14.69 -10.39 1.33
CA PRO A 894 -15.07 -10.02 2.69
C PRO A 894 -14.31 -10.82 3.74
N ILE A 895 -14.02 -12.10 3.46
CA ILE A 895 -13.33 -13.00 4.38
C ILE A 895 -11.92 -12.51 4.66
N LEU A 896 -11.17 -12.20 3.59
CA LEU A 896 -9.79 -11.72 3.71
C LEU A 896 -9.71 -10.33 4.34
N LEU A 897 -10.61 -9.42 3.95
CA LEU A 897 -10.65 -8.06 4.48
C LEU A 897 -11.04 -8.04 5.97
N SER A 898 -11.86 -9.00 6.43
CA SER A 898 -12.30 -9.06 7.84
C SER A 898 -11.17 -9.31 8.84
N LEU A 899 -10.00 -9.77 8.37
CA LEU A 899 -8.81 -9.98 9.19
C LEU A 899 -8.19 -8.66 9.66
N ASP A 900 -8.46 -7.55 8.97
CA ASP A 900 -8.06 -6.22 9.41
C ASP A 900 -9.21 -5.56 10.22
N PRO A 901 -8.96 -5.11 11.46
CA PRO A 901 -10.00 -4.51 12.30
C PRO A 901 -10.70 -3.29 11.69
N LEU A 902 -9.97 -2.44 10.96
CA LEU A 902 -10.56 -1.24 10.34
C LEU A 902 -11.51 -1.64 9.21
N TRP A 903 -11.11 -2.58 8.35
CA TRP A 903 -11.96 -3.11 7.29
C TRP A 903 -13.17 -3.87 7.84
N ARG A 904 -12.99 -4.69 8.88
CA ARG A 904 -14.10 -5.39 9.53
C ARG A 904 -15.11 -4.42 10.12
N GLY A 905 -14.64 -3.41 10.86
CA GLY A 905 -15.51 -2.36 11.40
C GLY A 905 -16.28 -1.63 10.29
N PHE A 906 -15.63 -1.35 9.16
CA PHE A 906 -16.28 -0.70 8.02
C PHE A 906 -17.33 -1.61 7.36
N MET A 907 -17.04 -2.90 7.20
CA MET A 907 -17.99 -3.87 6.67
C MET A 907 -19.18 -4.07 7.60
N ASN A 908 -18.97 -4.10 8.92
CA ASN A 908 -20.07 -4.14 9.90
C ASN A 908 -20.98 -2.92 9.74
N TYR A 909 -20.40 -1.71 9.66
CA TYR A 909 -21.14 -0.48 9.41
C TYR A 909 -21.97 -0.54 8.12
N ILE A 910 -21.38 -1.00 7.01
CA ILE A 910 -22.10 -1.14 5.73
C ILE A 910 -23.21 -2.18 5.82
N HIS A 911 -22.95 -3.32 6.46
CA HIS A 911 -23.91 -4.40 6.59
C HIS A 911 -25.13 -3.97 7.43
N LEU A 912 -24.90 -3.33 8.58
CA LEU A 912 -25.95 -2.79 9.45
C LEU A 912 -26.74 -1.65 8.76
N GLY A 913 -26.09 -0.86 7.91
CA GLY A 913 -26.76 0.12 7.04
C GLY A 913 -27.52 -0.47 5.85
N GLY A 914 -27.44 -1.80 5.65
CA GLY A 914 -28.09 -2.52 4.56
C GLY A 914 -27.41 -2.39 3.19
N GLY A 915 -26.17 -1.90 3.13
CA GLY A 915 -25.42 -1.69 1.90
C GLY A 915 -24.69 -2.93 1.33
N TRP A 916 -25.21 -4.15 1.53
CA TRP A 916 -24.49 -5.39 1.20
C TRP A 916 -24.99 -6.07 -0.09
N LYS A 917 -24.06 -6.62 -0.91
CA LYS A 917 -24.33 -7.47 -2.07
C LYS A 917 -23.31 -8.60 -2.21
N GLY A 918 -23.67 -9.67 -2.92
CA GLY A 918 -22.79 -10.81 -3.20
C GLY A 918 -22.56 -11.68 -1.96
N LYS A 919 -21.33 -12.21 -1.81
CA LYS A 919 -20.97 -13.14 -0.72
C LYS A 919 -21.33 -12.57 0.65
N LYS A 920 -22.19 -13.26 1.40
CA LYS A 920 -22.59 -12.91 2.77
C LYS A 920 -21.43 -13.04 3.76
N ILE A 921 -21.48 -12.24 4.83
CA ILE A 921 -20.58 -12.38 5.98
C ILE A 921 -20.91 -13.63 6.79
N ASP A 922 -19.88 -14.22 7.39
CA ASP A 922 -19.91 -15.42 8.25
C ASP A 922 -19.53 -15.08 9.71
N TRP A 923 -19.52 -13.80 10.07
CA TRP A 923 -19.34 -13.31 11.45
C TRP A 923 -20.52 -12.42 11.85
N ASP A 924 -20.75 -12.28 13.16
CA ASP A 924 -21.78 -11.37 13.69
C ASP A 924 -21.33 -9.90 13.56
N PRO A 925 -22.05 -9.07 12.78
CA PRO A 925 -21.70 -7.66 12.59
C PRO A 925 -21.98 -6.78 13.81
N ASN A 926 -22.78 -7.26 14.77
CA ASN A 926 -23.13 -6.50 15.98
C ASN A 926 -22.03 -6.50 17.04
N VAL A 927 -21.08 -7.44 16.93
CA VAL A 927 -19.95 -7.53 17.86
C VAL A 927 -18.99 -6.36 17.62
N PRO A 928 -18.66 -5.56 18.65
CA PRO A 928 -17.70 -4.48 18.53
C PRO A 928 -16.33 -4.95 18.06
N VAL A 929 -15.71 -4.18 17.17
CA VAL A 929 -14.36 -4.46 16.69
C VAL A 929 -13.37 -3.62 17.47
N ASP A 930 -12.70 -4.22 18.45
CA ASP A 930 -11.62 -3.56 19.19
C ASP A 930 -10.31 -3.62 18.39
N ALA A 931 -9.75 -2.44 18.10
CA ALA A 931 -8.50 -2.30 17.35
C ALA A 931 -7.24 -2.30 18.23
N ASP A 932 -7.40 -2.12 19.55
CA ASP A 932 -6.30 -1.97 20.51
C ASP A 932 -5.94 -3.29 21.22
N LEU A 933 -6.83 -4.28 21.17
CA LEU A 933 -6.54 -5.65 21.62
C LEU A 933 -5.81 -6.45 20.53
N PRO A 934 -4.78 -7.27 20.88
CA PRO A 934 -4.15 -8.19 19.94
C PRO A 934 -5.25 -9.06 19.31
N SER A 935 -5.43 -8.99 17.99
CA SER A 935 -6.63 -9.49 17.29
C SER A 935 -7.00 -10.93 17.69
N THR A 936 -7.91 -11.05 18.65
CA THR A 936 -8.51 -12.32 19.08
C THR A 936 -9.21 -12.95 17.89
N TYR A 937 -9.93 -12.15 17.10
CA TYR A 937 -10.67 -12.60 15.92
C TYR A 937 -9.81 -13.25 14.82
N ASP A 938 -8.64 -12.71 14.46
CA ASP A 938 -7.77 -13.39 13.47
C ASP A 938 -7.20 -14.69 14.03
N THR A 939 -6.87 -14.69 15.33
CA THR A 939 -6.39 -15.89 16.03
C THR A 939 -7.50 -16.94 16.12
N GLU A 940 -8.73 -16.52 16.40
CA GLU A 940 -9.96 -17.32 16.43
C GLU A 940 -10.31 -17.82 15.04
N ARG A 941 -10.23 -17.01 13.99
CA ARG A 941 -10.41 -17.43 12.58
C ARG A 941 -9.40 -18.49 12.18
N LYS A 942 -8.13 -18.30 12.54
CA LYS A 942 -7.08 -19.29 12.32
C LYS A 942 -7.33 -20.56 13.13
N LEU A 943 -7.83 -20.43 14.35
CA LEU A 943 -8.20 -21.56 15.19
C LEU A 943 -9.44 -22.28 14.66
N GLN A 944 -10.44 -21.55 14.15
CA GLN A 944 -11.66 -22.08 13.57
C GLN A 944 -11.35 -22.82 12.28
N ALA A 945 -10.61 -22.21 11.35
CA ALA A 945 -10.16 -22.91 10.14
C ALA A 945 -9.33 -24.17 10.46
N ARG A 946 -8.59 -24.18 11.58
CA ARG A 946 -7.91 -25.38 12.10
C ARG A 946 -8.89 -26.39 12.68
N LYS A 947 -9.86 -25.96 13.50
CA LYS A 947 -10.92 -26.81 14.06
C LYS A 947 -11.77 -27.42 12.98
N ASP A 948 -12.22 -26.66 11.98
CA ASP A 948 -12.98 -27.16 10.84
C ASP A 948 -12.19 -28.25 10.09
N SER A 949 -10.86 -28.04 9.95
CA SER A 949 -9.96 -29.05 9.38
C SER A 949 -9.86 -30.29 10.29
N GLU A 950 -9.74 -30.11 11.61
CA GLU A 950 -9.65 -31.20 12.59
C GLU A 950 -10.97 -31.99 12.75
N GLU A 951 -12.12 -31.31 12.69
CA GLU A 951 -13.45 -31.90 12.70
C GLU A 951 -13.71 -32.66 11.40
N MET A 952 -13.30 -32.10 10.25
CA MET A 952 -13.31 -32.82 8.98
C MET A 952 -12.47 -34.09 9.09
N ILE A 953 -11.25 -34.04 9.64
CA ILE A 953 -10.40 -35.24 9.85
C ILE A 953 -11.08 -36.25 10.76
N THR A 954 -11.61 -35.80 11.90
CA THR A 954 -12.24 -36.67 12.88
C THR A 954 -13.47 -37.33 12.27
N ARG A 955 -14.24 -36.61 11.45
CA ARG A 955 -15.35 -37.14 10.69
C ARG A 955 -14.90 -38.14 9.62
N LEU A 956 -13.85 -37.84 8.86
CA LEU A 956 -13.31 -38.76 7.84
C LEU A 956 -12.77 -40.05 8.48
N ARG A 957 -12.10 -39.96 9.64
CA ARG A 957 -11.63 -41.11 10.42
C ARG A 957 -12.80 -41.88 11.04
N ALA A 958 -13.79 -41.19 11.58
CA ALA A 958 -15.00 -41.82 12.11
C ALA A 958 -15.79 -42.54 11.02
N LEU A 959 -15.92 -42.00 9.81
CA LEU A 959 -16.57 -42.70 8.70
C LEU A 959 -15.86 -44.01 8.31
N ILE A 960 -14.53 -44.05 8.44
CA ILE A 960 -13.73 -45.25 8.22
C ILE A 960 -13.87 -46.23 9.41
N ALA A 961 -13.94 -45.73 10.64
CA ALA A 961 -13.98 -46.54 11.87
C ALA A 961 -15.38 -47.04 12.28
N LYS A 962 -16.45 -46.26 12.08
CA LYS A 962 -17.82 -46.61 12.49
C LYS A 962 -18.38 -47.80 11.70
N LYS A 963 -17.84 -48.08 10.50
CA LYS A 963 -18.19 -49.28 9.71
C LYS A 963 -17.33 -50.51 10.02
N TYR A 964 -16.43 -50.43 11.00
CA TYR A 964 -15.68 -51.57 11.54
C TYR A 964 -16.40 -52.26 12.71
N ASP A 965 -17.25 -51.54 13.46
CA ASP A 965 -17.93 -52.06 14.67
C ASP A 965 -19.31 -52.68 14.41
N ASP A 966 -20.02 -52.27 13.36
CA ASP A 966 -21.26 -52.94 12.96
C ASP A 966 -20.93 -54.24 12.20
N GLY A 967 -20.73 -55.30 12.98
CA GLY A 967 -20.50 -56.68 12.52
C GLY A 967 -21.65 -57.28 11.71
N ASP A 968 -22.80 -56.62 11.65
CA ASP A 968 -23.94 -56.94 10.80
C ASP A 968 -24.28 -55.73 9.92
N LEU A 969 -24.12 -55.86 8.61
CA LEU A 969 -24.56 -54.87 7.64
C LEU A 969 -25.55 -55.54 6.68
N ASP A 970 -26.85 -55.35 6.94
CA ASP A 970 -27.88 -55.43 5.92
C ASP A 970 -27.69 -54.26 4.95
N ILE A 971 -27.30 -54.59 3.71
CA ILE A 971 -27.07 -53.64 2.62
C ILE A 971 -28.36 -52.91 2.20
N ASP A 972 -29.53 -53.40 2.63
CA ASP A 972 -30.86 -52.88 2.27
C ASP A 972 -31.33 -51.69 3.11
N THR A 973 -30.60 -51.26 4.14
CA THR A 973 -30.98 -50.09 4.96
C THR A 973 -30.35 -48.76 4.49
N LEU A 974 -29.65 -48.78 3.36
CA LEU A 974 -28.88 -47.63 2.87
C LEU A 974 -29.49 -46.91 1.67
N ASP A 975 -30.81 -46.94 1.48
CA ASP A 975 -31.47 -46.05 0.51
C ASP A 975 -32.94 -45.75 0.83
N ILE A 976 -33.32 -44.49 0.54
CA ILE A 976 -34.68 -43.92 0.30
C ILE A 976 -35.33 -43.12 1.46
N GLU A 977 -35.07 -41.82 1.49
CA GLU A 977 -36.15 -40.87 1.15
C GLU A 977 -35.72 -40.11 -0.11
N GLY A 978 -36.23 -40.57 -1.24
CA GLY A 978 -35.99 -40.06 -2.57
C GLY A 978 -37.03 -40.69 -3.46
N ASP A 979 -38.25 -40.20 -3.33
CA ASP A 979 -39.45 -40.54 -4.10
C ASP A 979 -39.10 -40.75 -5.59
N ASP A 980 -39.37 -41.96 -6.08
CA ASP A 980 -39.24 -42.35 -7.48
C ASP A 980 -40.38 -41.66 -8.25
N GLY A 981 -40.05 -40.61 -9.00
CA GLY A 981 -40.98 -39.89 -9.87
C GLY A 981 -40.31 -39.33 -11.12
N ASP A 982 -39.78 -40.22 -11.97
CA ASP A 982 -39.53 -39.89 -13.38
C ASP A 982 -40.87 -39.99 -14.13
N GLU A 983 -41.56 -38.85 -14.32
CA GLU A 983 -42.50 -38.69 -15.43
C GLU A 983 -42.08 -37.50 -16.30
N ASP A 984 -41.86 -37.82 -17.58
CA ASP A 984 -41.71 -36.87 -18.67
C ASP A 984 -42.88 -35.86 -18.69
N GLY A 985 -42.58 -34.57 -18.50
CA GLY A 985 -43.59 -33.52 -18.44
C GLY A 985 -43.06 -32.13 -18.77
N VAL A 986 -43.29 -31.73 -20.02
CA VAL A 986 -43.27 -30.40 -20.64
C VAL A 986 -43.46 -29.18 -19.69
N ALA A 987 -42.58 -28.18 -19.84
CA ALA A 987 -42.73 -26.73 -19.63
C ALA A 987 -43.65 -26.14 -18.51
N GLY A 988 -43.08 -25.28 -17.66
CA GLY A 988 -43.79 -24.28 -16.86
C GLY A 988 -42.83 -23.56 -15.89
N ALA A 989 -42.36 -22.36 -16.22
CA ALA A 989 -42.86 -21.07 -15.69
C ALA A 989 -42.67 -20.86 -14.17
N ILE A 990 -41.74 -19.94 -13.88
CA ILE A 990 -41.64 -18.98 -12.77
C ILE A 990 -42.88 -18.92 -11.85
N GLU A 991 -42.70 -19.01 -10.53
CA GLU A 991 -43.38 -18.11 -9.58
C GLU A 991 -42.64 -17.97 -8.24
N ARG A 992 -42.40 -16.71 -7.86
CA ARG A 992 -41.98 -16.27 -6.52
C ARG A 992 -43.21 -16.16 -5.63
N PRO A 993 -43.15 -16.45 -4.32
CA PRO A 993 -44.16 -15.96 -3.40
C PRO A 993 -43.71 -14.61 -2.82
N LEU A 994 -44.37 -13.53 -3.27
CA LEU A 994 -44.51 -12.30 -2.50
C LEU A 994 -45.85 -12.36 -1.76
N LEU A 995 -45.78 -12.21 -0.44
CA LEU A 995 -46.74 -11.58 0.49
C LEU A 995 -48.25 -11.93 0.36
N ARG A 996 -48.83 -12.41 1.47
CA ARG A 996 -50.03 -11.79 2.07
C ARG A 996 -50.22 -12.20 3.53
N GLU A 997 -50.47 -11.18 4.34
CA GLU A 997 -50.89 -11.19 5.74
C GLU A 997 -52.26 -11.87 5.92
N ALA A 998 -52.47 -12.57 7.04
CA ALA A 998 -53.66 -12.51 7.90
C ALA A 998 -53.65 -13.67 8.93
N GLU A 999 -53.00 -13.44 10.07
CA GLU A 999 -53.47 -13.77 11.45
C GLU A 999 -52.50 -13.17 12.48
#